data_AF-A0A1I0W4T0-F1
#
_entry.id   AF-A0A1I0W4T0-F1
#
_cell.length_a   1.000
_cell.length_b   1.000
_cell.length_c   1.000
_cell.angle_alpha   90.00
_cell.angle_beta   90.00
_cell.angle_gamma   90.00
#
_symmetry.space_group_name_H-M   'P 1'
#
loop_
_entity.id
_entity.type
_entity.pdbx_description
1 polymer ?
#
loop_
_entity_poly.entity_id
_entity_poly.type
_entity_poly.pdbx_seq_one_letter_code
_entity_poly.pdbx_strand_id
1 'polypeptide(L)'
;MAIFTSILNLLKKNPATDGADTFNIQTMLNDNWDKIDAALALKGANGSVRAATATNTPLSGLQTVDGVSLAAGDRVLVKDQTTGSQNGIYVAAAGAWVRAADADASAKLAAGLMVYVREGTTNRGKGFVLSNTGTPTLGTTALTFMSIQAPLDVAATASTAIVRDNAGRAQVAAPSGAADIARKDTVDAAIATAAADATTKTNAVQSSLTAHIGNGGAAHAAATTSVAGFMSAADKSKLDGLASGAGGTGTATDTVIGNRTISDATAPTGDTGSLTTLFGWLANMITAITGGANWRTSPVKSLTALNTEKAPLASPTFTGTPVAPTAAAGTNTTQIATTAFATDANTTHAANNSHIPFAATTGSANTYAVTISPAPTSLTAGLGLAVQINVASTGAATINVNGLGAKSIITSKGLALPTGKLVANGVYTLRYNGTAFILQGEGGEYGTAAAAQVLSGYTYGTEDGVTSGSMPNNGSLSYTPGASAQTIPAGYTSGGTVVAVANLSAGNVKAGQTVGGVAGTFTSDATAAAGDVISGKTAYVNGNKVTGTIAVRPNYGSPANYTVGPQNMYVRLNKGAYLDGSPGTGGQWPEIVVNDPNYISSNIVAGKSVFGLGGSTPASASGTTTTVAATNSSGTYYYFNVTGLNFTPRVLVFGCLLGTNNTSSLCVYVKSGIYNGGFGTSPASFNTMYFYANNYGSNSWYSVTPTFFNVSETASPPTAANIYYGSVWVGPGFLGGVPTASFTTSQPVYWEAHA
;
A
#
# COMPACT_ATOMS: atom_id res chain seq x y z
N MET A 1 10.53 135.99 8.01
CA MET A 1 10.34 137.13 8.94
C MET A 1 10.37 136.60 10.39
N ALA A 2 11.57 136.40 10.96
CA ALA A 2 11.73 135.83 12.31
C ALA A 2 12.96 136.37 13.10
N ILE A 3 13.79 137.20 12.46
CA ILE A 3 15.10 137.63 12.98
C ILE A 3 14.94 138.73 14.04
N PHE A 4 13.95 139.63 13.89
CA PHE A 4 13.74 140.75 14.81
C PHE A 4 13.13 140.34 16.16
N THR A 5 12.40 139.22 16.21
CA THR A 5 11.68 138.75 17.40
C THR A 5 12.59 138.37 18.58
N SER A 6 13.75 137.77 18.31
CA SER A 6 14.73 137.40 19.33
C SER A 6 15.59 138.58 19.80
N ILE A 7 15.84 139.56 18.93
CA ILE A 7 16.65 140.75 19.24
C ILE A 7 15.94 141.67 20.26
N LEU A 8 14.61 141.67 20.27
CA LEU A 8 13.78 142.56 21.09
C LEU A 8 13.14 141.89 22.31
N ASN A 9 13.48 140.64 22.63
CA ASN A 9 12.86 139.85 23.72
C ASN A 9 11.33 139.96 23.75
N LEU A 10 10.70 139.77 22.57
CA LEU A 10 9.25 139.76 22.43
C LEU A 10 8.70 138.42 22.92
N LEU A 11 7.75 138.45 23.86
CA LEU A 11 7.19 137.25 24.45
C LEU A 11 6.23 136.58 23.46
N LYS A 12 6.45 135.29 23.14
CA LYS A 12 5.60 134.52 22.23
C LYS A 12 5.20 133.19 22.86
N LYS A 13 3.91 133.01 23.13
CA LYS A 13 3.34 131.74 23.60
C LYS A 13 3.43 130.65 22.53
N ASN A 14 3.67 129.42 22.98
CA ASN A 14 3.65 128.20 22.19
C ASN A 14 2.40 127.36 22.56
N PRO A 15 1.46 127.12 21.64
CA PRO A 15 0.22 126.39 21.93
C PRO A 15 0.42 124.99 22.53
N ALA A 16 1.56 124.32 22.24
CA ALA A 16 1.82 122.95 22.68
C ALA A 16 2.35 122.84 24.13
N THR A 17 3.03 123.85 24.65
CA THR A 17 3.56 123.87 26.03
C THR A 17 2.74 124.76 26.95
N ASP A 18 2.14 125.81 26.41
CA ASP A 18 1.56 126.90 27.20
C ASP A 18 0.02 126.96 27.07
N GLY A 19 -0.60 125.98 26.38
CA GLY A 19 -2.02 125.97 26.02
C GLY A 19 -3.01 125.89 27.20
N ALA A 20 -2.51 125.73 28.43
CA ALA A 20 -3.29 125.79 29.66
C ALA A 20 -3.24 127.16 30.36
N ASP A 21 -2.34 128.07 29.95
CA ASP A 21 -2.23 129.41 30.53
C ASP A 21 -3.29 130.35 29.96
N THR A 22 -3.87 131.19 30.81
CA THR A 22 -4.81 132.24 30.39
C THR A 22 -4.09 133.36 29.61
N PHE A 23 -4.70 133.79 28.51
CA PHE A 23 -4.13 134.79 27.59
C PHE A 23 -4.12 136.19 28.23
N ASN A 24 -2.99 136.61 28.79
CA ASN A 24 -2.83 137.96 29.33
C ASN A 24 -2.48 138.96 28.21
N ILE A 25 -3.46 139.76 27.80
CA ILE A 25 -3.34 140.78 26.75
C ILE A 25 -2.23 141.78 27.05
N GLN A 26 -2.03 142.19 28.31
CA GLN A 26 -1.00 143.17 28.68
C GLN A 26 0.39 142.63 28.33
N THR A 27 0.75 141.46 28.84
CA THR A 27 2.10 140.89 28.69
C THR A 27 2.39 140.35 27.29
N MET A 28 1.35 140.07 26.49
CA MET A 28 1.50 139.47 25.16
C MET A 28 1.33 140.44 23.99
N LEU A 29 0.52 141.49 24.13
CA LEU A 29 0.34 142.53 23.11
C LEU A 29 0.99 143.84 23.56
N ASN A 30 0.53 144.45 24.65
CA ASN A 30 0.92 145.80 25.03
C ASN A 30 2.42 145.90 25.35
N ASP A 31 2.91 145.06 26.27
CA ASP A 31 4.34 144.98 26.66
C ASP A 31 5.26 144.60 25.48
N ASN A 32 4.70 144.03 24.40
CA ASN A 32 5.43 143.71 23.17
C ASN A 32 5.40 144.86 22.15
N TRP A 33 4.31 145.62 22.06
CA TRP A 33 4.24 146.86 21.27
C TRP A 33 5.13 147.95 21.87
N ASP A 34 5.11 148.15 23.19
CA ASP A 34 5.97 149.14 23.86
C ASP A 34 7.48 148.89 23.58
N LYS A 35 7.90 147.61 23.54
CA LYS A 35 9.27 147.21 23.14
C LYS A 35 9.57 147.50 21.67
N ILE A 36 8.59 147.31 20.79
CA ILE A 36 8.74 147.60 19.35
C ILE A 36 8.87 149.11 19.13
N ASP A 37 8.03 149.92 19.76
CA ASP A 37 8.05 151.38 19.63
C ASP A 37 9.31 151.99 20.26
N ALA A 38 9.76 151.48 21.42
CA ALA A 38 11.05 151.87 22.00
C ALA A 38 12.23 151.56 21.06
N ALA A 39 12.22 150.40 20.40
CA ALA A 39 13.24 150.03 19.42
C ALA A 39 13.17 150.86 18.13
N LEU A 40 11.97 151.28 17.72
CA LEU A 40 11.76 152.17 16.57
C LEU A 40 12.25 153.60 16.87
N ALA A 41 11.91 154.11 18.05
CA ALA A 41 12.33 155.43 18.53
C ALA A 41 13.85 155.57 18.62
N LEU A 42 14.55 154.55 19.15
CA LEU A 42 16.02 154.54 19.22
C LEU A 42 16.68 154.60 17.83
N LYS A 43 16.02 154.05 16.79
CA LYS A 43 16.51 154.08 15.42
C LYS A 43 16.35 155.45 14.74
N GLY A 44 15.44 156.30 15.23
CA GLY A 44 15.20 157.65 14.71
C GLY A 44 16.36 158.64 14.92
N ALA A 45 17.24 158.39 15.88
CA ALA A 45 18.33 159.32 16.23
C ALA A 45 19.60 159.16 15.37
N ASN A 46 20.05 157.91 15.13
CA ASN A 46 21.43 157.64 14.67
C ASN A 46 21.60 157.25 13.19
N GLY A 47 20.52 157.03 12.44
CA GLY A 47 20.56 156.52 11.05
C GLY A 47 20.99 157.50 9.94
N SER A 48 21.49 158.69 10.28
CA SER A 48 21.78 159.75 9.30
C SER A 48 23.12 160.45 9.55
N VAL A 49 23.74 160.92 8.48
CA VAL A 49 24.92 161.79 8.49
C VAL A 49 24.54 163.22 8.16
N ARG A 50 25.34 164.17 8.64
CA ARG A 50 25.15 165.59 8.31
C ARG A 50 25.56 165.86 6.86
N ALA A 51 26.74 165.42 6.46
CA ALA A 51 27.25 165.49 5.09
C ALA A 51 27.75 164.13 4.58
N ALA A 52 27.96 164.01 3.27
CA ALA A 52 28.65 162.89 2.64
C ALA A 52 29.72 163.42 1.69
N THR A 53 30.85 162.72 1.56
CA THR A 53 31.91 163.11 0.61
C THR A 53 31.37 163.15 -0.83
N ALA A 54 32.04 163.93 -1.68
CA ALA A 54 31.90 163.84 -3.14
C ALA A 54 33.23 163.49 -3.84
N THR A 55 34.34 163.50 -3.09
CA THR A 55 35.72 163.29 -3.54
C THR A 55 36.56 162.70 -2.40
N ASN A 56 37.70 162.10 -2.72
CA ASN A 56 38.67 161.59 -1.73
C ASN A 56 39.14 162.73 -0.80
N THR A 57 38.87 162.59 0.49
CA THR A 57 39.00 163.64 1.51
C THR A 57 39.97 163.19 2.61
N PRO A 58 40.81 164.07 3.20
CA PRO A 58 41.60 163.74 4.39
C PRO A 58 40.71 163.29 5.56
N LEU A 59 41.13 162.28 6.33
CA LEU A 59 40.38 161.81 7.51
C LEU A 59 40.89 162.44 8.81
N SER A 60 41.05 163.77 8.78
CA SER A 60 41.48 164.61 9.90
C SER A 60 41.09 166.07 9.68
N GLY A 61 40.94 166.83 10.77
CA GLY A 61 40.65 168.26 10.75
C GLY A 61 39.17 168.61 10.55
N LEU A 62 38.77 169.80 11.02
CA LEU A 62 37.42 170.34 10.81
C LEU A 62 37.36 171.11 9.49
N GLN A 63 37.11 170.36 8.43
CA GLN A 63 37.08 170.82 7.04
C GLN A 63 35.64 170.92 6.49
N THR A 64 35.50 171.39 5.24
CA THR A 64 34.22 171.49 4.54
C THR A 64 34.01 170.29 3.61
N VAL A 65 32.88 169.58 3.73
CA VAL A 65 32.55 168.40 2.92
C VAL A 65 31.20 168.60 2.22
N ASP A 66 31.16 168.46 0.90
CA ASP A 66 29.98 168.75 0.04
C ASP A 66 29.34 170.13 0.31
N GLY A 67 30.19 171.14 0.58
CA GLY A 67 29.77 172.49 0.94
C GLY A 67 29.38 172.70 2.41
N VAL A 68 29.36 171.65 3.24
CA VAL A 68 29.04 171.73 4.67
C VAL A 68 30.31 171.83 5.51
N SER A 69 30.51 172.95 6.21
CA SER A 69 31.58 173.07 7.21
C SER A 69 31.23 172.27 8.46
N LEU A 70 32.17 171.42 8.90
CA LEU A 70 31.95 170.41 9.92
C LEU A 70 32.39 170.88 11.31
N ALA A 71 31.62 170.51 12.34
CA ALA A 71 31.97 170.66 13.74
C ALA A 71 32.56 169.36 14.33
N ALA A 72 33.27 169.46 15.45
CA ALA A 72 33.68 168.25 16.19
C ALA A 72 32.45 167.49 16.69
N GLY A 73 32.36 166.20 16.38
CA GLY A 73 31.18 165.38 16.63
C GLY A 73 30.25 165.17 15.42
N ASP A 74 30.41 165.93 14.33
CA ASP A 74 29.58 165.74 13.13
C ASP A 74 29.80 164.35 12.51
N ARG A 75 28.70 163.65 12.24
CA ARG A 75 28.71 162.35 11.54
C ARG A 75 28.77 162.59 10.03
N VAL A 76 29.75 162.00 9.35
CA VAL A 76 30.00 162.15 7.90
C VAL A 76 30.04 160.78 7.24
N LEU A 77 29.36 160.63 6.09
CA LEU A 77 29.56 159.47 5.23
C LEU A 77 30.79 159.72 4.34
N VAL A 78 31.86 158.99 4.62
CA VAL A 78 33.04 158.91 3.78
C VAL A 78 32.82 157.77 2.78
N LYS A 79 32.64 158.09 1.50
CA LYS A 79 32.31 157.09 0.45
C LYS A 79 33.21 157.12 -0.79
N ASP A 80 34.07 158.13 -0.93
CA ASP A 80 34.87 158.37 -2.16
C ASP A 80 36.39 158.31 -1.93
N GLN A 81 36.86 157.60 -0.89
CA GLN A 81 38.31 157.42 -0.69
C GLN A 81 38.91 156.55 -1.80
N THR A 82 40.13 156.87 -2.22
CA THR A 82 40.90 156.06 -3.17
C THR A 82 41.16 154.65 -2.65
N THR A 83 41.51 154.54 -1.37
CA THR A 83 41.57 153.25 -0.65
C THR A 83 40.19 152.93 -0.07
N GLY A 84 39.35 152.22 -0.83
CA GLY A 84 37.94 151.99 -0.49
C GLY A 84 37.68 151.32 0.88
N SER A 85 38.66 150.67 1.53
CA SER A 85 38.51 150.14 2.89
C SER A 85 38.57 151.22 3.99
N GLN A 86 38.88 152.47 3.61
CA GLN A 86 38.80 153.68 4.44
C GLN A 86 37.44 154.39 4.32
N ASN A 87 36.55 153.95 3.42
CA ASN A 87 35.16 154.41 3.41
C ASN A 87 34.39 153.94 4.66
N GLY A 88 33.25 154.56 4.95
CA GLY A 88 32.35 154.25 6.06
C GLY A 88 31.81 155.52 6.73
N ILE A 89 31.16 155.38 7.89
CA ILE A 89 30.67 156.52 8.66
C ILE A 89 31.72 156.92 9.69
N TYR A 90 32.11 158.19 9.68
CA TYR A 90 33.12 158.79 10.55
C TYR A 90 32.53 159.90 11.41
N VAL A 91 33.17 160.19 12.54
CA VAL A 91 32.91 161.35 13.39
C VAL A 91 34.05 162.34 13.18
N ALA A 92 33.70 163.55 12.74
CA ALA A 92 34.65 164.62 12.48
C ALA A 92 35.28 165.15 13.77
N ALA A 93 36.57 165.48 13.70
CA ALA A 93 37.37 166.01 14.80
C ALA A 93 38.47 166.94 14.26
N ALA A 94 39.02 167.80 15.13
CA ALA A 94 40.17 168.64 14.77
C ALA A 94 41.47 167.81 14.59
N GLY A 95 41.60 166.68 15.28
CA GLY A 95 42.62 165.66 15.03
C GLY A 95 42.22 164.66 13.95
N ALA A 96 42.75 163.44 14.03
CA ALA A 96 42.30 162.33 13.18
C ALA A 96 40.82 161.97 13.46
N TRP A 97 40.07 161.68 12.39
CA TRP A 97 38.67 161.26 12.50
C TRP A 97 38.59 159.78 12.85
N VAL A 98 37.70 159.44 13.77
CA VAL A 98 37.41 158.05 14.15
C VAL A 98 36.15 157.56 13.45
N ARG A 99 36.04 156.25 13.24
CA ARG A 99 34.78 155.65 12.77
C ARG A 99 33.69 155.83 13.83
N ALA A 100 32.45 156.04 13.40
CA ALA A 100 31.35 156.22 14.32
C ALA A 100 31.07 154.93 15.12
N ALA A 101 30.69 155.05 16.40
CA ALA A 101 30.59 153.92 17.34
C ALA A 101 29.50 152.87 17.01
N ASP A 102 28.70 153.11 15.98
CA ASP A 102 27.71 152.20 15.38
C ASP A 102 28.17 151.61 14.03
N ALA A 103 29.38 151.97 13.56
CA ALA A 103 29.99 151.59 12.28
C ALA A 103 31.51 151.33 12.39
N ASP A 104 32.01 151.11 13.61
CA ASP A 104 33.41 150.96 14.01
C ASP A 104 33.92 149.50 14.08
N ALA A 105 33.04 148.53 13.84
CA ALA A 105 33.36 147.10 13.86
C ALA A 105 32.62 146.35 12.75
N SER A 106 33.26 145.34 12.16
CA SER A 106 32.73 144.56 11.02
C SER A 106 31.30 144.04 11.26
N ALA A 107 31.02 143.55 12.47
CA ALA A 107 29.70 143.01 12.83
C ALA A 107 28.55 144.05 12.82
N LYS A 108 28.87 145.35 12.89
CA LYS A 108 27.89 146.44 12.81
C LYS A 108 27.63 146.90 11.36
N LEU A 109 28.55 146.58 10.44
CA LEU A 109 28.51 146.96 9.02
C LEU A 109 27.75 145.92 8.18
N ALA A 110 26.52 145.58 8.58
CA ALA A 110 25.70 144.63 7.84
C ALA A 110 25.46 145.07 6.39
N ALA A 111 25.48 144.12 5.46
CA ALA A 111 25.09 144.35 4.07
C ALA A 111 23.69 144.98 3.99
N GLY A 112 23.53 146.04 3.19
CA GLY A 112 22.29 146.82 3.17
C GLY A 112 22.16 147.89 4.26
N LEU A 113 23.22 148.20 5.02
CA LEU A 113 23.25 149.37 5.91
C LEU A 113 22.93 150.65 5.12
N MET A 114 21.79 151.27 5.43
CA MET A 114 21.35 152.52 4.83
C MET A 114 21.67 153.73 5.72
N VAL A 115 22.01 154.84 5.07
CA VAL A 115 22.31 156.13 5.71
C VAL A 115 21.78 157.28 4.86
N TYR A 116 21.16 158.27 5.50
CA TYR A 116 20.58 159.44 4.83
C TYR A 116 21.40 160.71 5.08
N VAL A 117 21.55 161.56 4.05
CA VAL A 117 22.40 162.76 4.09
C VAL A 117 21.54 164.01 4.27
N ARG A 118 21.69 164.72 5.41
CA ARG A 118 20.82 165.85 5.78
C ARG A 118 21.17 167.18 5.10
N GLU A 119 22.45 167.45 4.87
CA GLU A 119 22.98 168.72 4.37
C GLU A 119 24.00 168.48 3.23
N GLY A 120 24.32 169.55 2.50
CA GLY A 120 25.24 169.53 1.36
C GLY A 120 24.68 170.18 0.10
N THR A 121 25.51 170.29 -0.93
CA THR A 121 25.13 170.78 -2.26
C THR A 121 24.81 169.65 -3.23
N THR A 122 25.59 168.57 -3.23
CA THR A 122 25.49 167.47 -4.21
C THR A 122 24.75 166.25 -3.66
N ASN A 123 24.88 165.97 -2.37
CA ASN A 123 24.42 164.73 -1.72
C ASN A 123 23.20 164.93 -0.81
N ARG A 124 22.87 166.17 -0.44
CA ARG A 124 21.72 166.51 0.41
C ARG A 124 20.42 165.86 -0.08
N GLY A 125 19.71 165.19 0.83
CA GLY A 125 18.44 164.52 0.56
C GLY A 125 18.57 163.13 -0.06
N LYS A 126 19.79 162.67 -0.41
CA LYS A 126 19.99 161.31 -0.95
C LYS A 126 20.16 160.30 0.18
N GLY A 127 19.51 159.14 0.01
CA GLY A 127 19.88 157.93 0.72
C GLY A 127 21.08 157.25 0.06
N PHE A 128 21.97 156.69 0.86
CA PHE A 128 23.05 155.81 0.40
C PHE A 128 22.94 154.45 1.10
N VAL A 129 23.28 153.37 0.40
CA VAL A 129 23.30 152.01 0.95
C VAL A 129 24.66 151.34 0.76
N LEU A 130 25.16 150.67 1.80
CA LEU A 130 26.34 149.81 1.76
C LEU A 130 26.03 148.57 0.89
N SER A 131 26.57 148.55 -0.33
CA SER A 131 26.21 147.59 -1.38
C SER A 131 27.10 146.34 -1.42
N ASN A 132 27.91 146.12 -0.38
CA ASN A 132 28.69 144.89 -0.22
C ASN A 132 27.75 143.68 -0.05
N THR A 133 28.04 142.58 -0.75
CA THR A 133 27.18 141.37 -0.80
C THR A 133 27.27 140.45 0.42
N GLY A 134 28.06 140.82 1.43
CA GLY A 134 28.21 140.14 2.70
C GLY A 134 28.89 141.06 3.72
N THR A 135 28.89 140.68 5.00
CA THR A 135 29.47 141.47 6.09
C THR A 135 30.97 141.72 5.84
N PRO A 136 31.40 142.97 5.61
CA PRO A 136 32.76 143.28 5.20
C PRO A 136 33.69 143.36 6.41
N THR A 137 34.90 142.81 6.29
CA THR A 137 35.93 142.94 7.33
C THR A 137 36.49 144.35 7.32
N LEU A 138 36.28 145.08 8.41
CA LEU A 138 36.61 146.50 8.50
C LEU A 138 38.13 146.75 8.37
N GLY A 139 38.50 147.81 7.65
CA GLY A 139 39.89 148.20 7.39
C GLY A 139 40.55 147.44 6.23
N THR A 140 40.13 146.21 5.93
CA THR A 140 40.67 145.40 4.82
C THR A 140 39.73 145.31 3.61
N THR A 141 38.42 145.16 3.85
CA THR A 141 37.41 145.08 2.78
C THR A 141 37.00 146.48 2.33
N ALA A 142 36.94 146.73 1.03
CA ALA A 142 36.44 148.00 0.50
C ALA A 142 34.94 148.17 0.79
N LEU A 143 34.54 149.32 1.33
CA LEU A 143 33.15 149.63 1.64
C LEU A 143 32.56 150.51 0.53
N THR A 144 31.56 149.99 -0.19
CA THR A 144 30.97 150.66 -1.36
C THR A 144 29.58 151.18 -1.02
N PHE A 145 29.35 152.48 -1.22
CA PHE A 145 28.06 153.12 -0.94
C PHE A 145 27.45 153.67 -2.23
N MET A 146 26.26 153.19 -2.60
CA MET A 146 25.54 153.64 -3.80
C MET A 146 24.35 154.54 -3.43
N SER A 147 24.12 155.59 -4.22
CA SER A 147 23.03 156.56 -4.01
C SER A 147 21.68 156.05 -4.53
N ILE A 148 20.60 156.38 -3.82
CA ILE A 148 19.22 156.03 -4.19
C ILE A 148 18.40 157.33 -4.39
N GLN A 149 18.29 157.79 -5.63
CA GLN A 149 17.21 158.67 -6.12
C GLN A 149 17.16 158.65 -7.67
N ALA A 150 15.99 158.94 -8.28
CA ALA A 150 15.70 158.66 -9.69
C ALA A 150 15.28 159.91 -10.53
N PRO A 151 15.65 159.96 -11.82
CA PRO A 151 14.90 160.59 -12.93
C PRO A 151 13.85 159.59 -13.50
N LEU A 152 12.76 159.90 -14.21
CA LEU A 152 12.09 161.14 -14.66
C LEU A 152 12.82 162.06 -15.67
N ASP A 153 12.01 162.66 -16.57
CA ASP A 153 12.36 163.73 -17.53
C ASP A 153 13.40 163.35 -18.64
N VAL A 154 13.27 163.70 -19.94
CA VAL A 154 12.34 164.57 -20.69
C VAL A 154 12.03 163.98 -22.10
N ALA A 155 10.76 164.00 -22.54
CA ALA A 155 10.27 164.20 -23.94
C ALA A 155 8.74 164.00 -23.97
N ALA A 156 7.84 164.94 -24.29
CA ALA A 156 7.92 166.29 -24.85
C ALA A 156 8.27 166.44 -26.36
N THR A 157 7.41 165.90 -27.24
CA THR A 157 7.23 166.39 -28.63
C THR A 157 5.75 166.36 -29.10
N ALA A 158 4.86 167.07 -28.39
CA ALA A 158 3.54 167.47 -28.90
C ALA A 158 3.01 168.63 -28.03
N SER A 159 3.14 169.87 -28.50
CA SER A 159 2.97 171.06 -27.64
C SER A 159 1.51 171.38 -27.32
N THR A 160 1.05 170.92 -26.15
CA THR A 160 0.45 171.77 -25.11
C THR A 160 -0.43 172.94 -25.60
N ALA A 161 -1.44 172.64 -26.43
CA ALA A 161 -2.33 173.64 -27.00
C ALA A 161 -3.76 173.50 -26.45
N ILE A 162 -4.16 174.49 -25.65
CA ILE A 162 -5.54 174.98 -25.75
C ILE A 162 -5.64 175.60 -27.15
N VAL A 163 -6.25 174.87 -28.07
CA VAL A 163 -6.57 175.38 -29.41
C VAL A 163 -7.80 176.28 -29.32
N ARG A 164 -8.00 177.17 -30.29
CA ARG A 164 -9.24 177.94 -30.38
C ARG A 164 -10.21 177.29 -31.36
N ASP A 165 -11.50 177.28 -31.02
CA ASP A 165 -12.56 176.95 -31.97
C ASP A 165 -12.71 178.05 -33.02
N ASN A 166 -13.55 177.81 -34.04
CA ASN A 166 -13.81 178.78 -35.11
C ASN A 166 -14.52 180.07 -34.66
N ALA A 167 -14.92 180.16 -33.37
CA ALA A 167 -15.46 181.35 -32.71
C ALA A 167 -14.46 181.98 -31.71
N GLY A 168 -13.20 181.53 -31.70
CA GLY A 168 -12.12 182.09 -30.88
C GLY A 168 -12.08 181.62 -29.43
N ARG A 169 -12.87 180.63 -29.03
CA ARG A 169 -12.94 180.12 -27.65
C ARG A 169 -11.94 179.00 -27.39
N ALA A 170 -11.39 178.96 -26.18
CA ALA A 170 -10.50 177.92 -25.71
C ALA A 170 -11.16 176.52 -25.70
N GLN A 171 -10.55 175.54 -26.37
CA GLN A 171 -10.85 174.11 -26.24
C GLN A 171 -9.55 173.28 -26.19
N VAL A 172 -9.61 172.07 -25.63
CA VAL A 172 -8.48 171.12 -25.71
C VAL A 172 -8.52 170.43 -27.09
N ALA A 173 -7.36 170.04 -27.62
CA ALA A 173 -7.28 169.20 -28.83
C ALA A 173 -7.74 167.75 -28.55
N ALA A 174 -8.00 166.95 -29.60
CA ALA A 174 -8.26 165.52 -29.42
C ALA A 174 -6.99 164.79 -28.93
N PRO A 175 -7.10 163.83 -28.01
CA PRO A 175 -5.94 163.12 -27.48
C PRO A 175 -5.28 162.24 -28.54
N SER A 176 -3.95 162.21 -28.52
CA SER A 176 -3.07 161.46 -29.42
C SER A 176 -2.42 160.23 -28.75
N GLY A 177 -2.24 160.30 -27.43
CA GLY A 177 -1.76 159.21 -26.59
C GLY A 177 -2.55 159.08 -25.29
N ALA A 178 -2.40 157.94 -24.60
CA ALA A 178 -3.21 157.59 -23.42
C ALA A 178 -2.93 158.45 -22.15
N ALA A 179 -1.94 159.34 -22.19
CA ALA A 179 -1.62 160.29 -21.11
C ALA A 179 -2.14 161.71 -21.38
N ASP A 180 -2.75 161.96 -22.55
CA ASP A 180 -3.26 163.28 -22.93
C ASP A 180 -4.58 163.62 -22.20
N ILE A 181 -4.81 164.90 -21.92
CA ILE A 181 -6.10 165.38 -21.37
C ILE A 181 -7.17 165.23 -22.46
N ALA A 182 -8.03 164.22 -22.32
CA ALA A 182 -9.07 163.93 -23.30
C ALA A 182 -10.21 164.98 -23.29
N ARG A 183 -10.75 165.28 -24.48
CA ARG A 183 -11.99 166.08 -24.64
C ARG A 183 -13.20 165.30 -24.14
N LYS A 184 -14.24 165.99 -23.67
CA LYS A 184 -15.45 165.36 -23.10
C LYS A 184 -16.12 164.41 -24.10
N ASP A 185 -16.25 164.79 -25.37
CA ASP A 185 -16.85 163.94 -26.41
C ASP A 185 -16.02 162.67 -26.70
N THR A 186 -14.69 162.75 -26.61
CA THR A 186 -13.82 161.55 -26.67
C THR A 186 -14.02 160.64 -25.46
N VAL A 187 -14.18 161.19 -24.25
CA VAL A 187 -14.50 160.42 -23.04
C VAL A 187 -15.90 159.81 -23.12
N ASP A 188 -16.90 160.57 -23.56
CA ASP A 188 -18.29 160.13 -23.73
C ASP A 188 -18.37 158.98 -24.76
N ALA A 189 -17.63 159.06 -25.87
CA ALA A 189 -17.56 158.00 -26.88
C ALA A 189 -16.87 156.72 -26.36
N ALA A 190 -15.81 156.86 -25.57
CA ALA A 190 -15.16 155.72 -24.90
C ALA A 190 -16.10 155.06 -23.88
N ILE A 191 -16.82 155.86 -23.08
CA ILE A 191 -17.83 155.37 -22.12
C ILE A 191 -18.98 154.69 -22.85
N ALA A 192 -19.48 155.24 -23.97
CA ALA A 192 -20.54 154.61 -24.77
C ALA A 192 -20.08 153.27 -25.38
N THR A 193 -18.82 153.19 -25.82
CA THR A 193 -18.21 151.94 -26.32
C THR A 193 -18.09 150.89 -25.20
N ALA A 194 -17.61 151.29 -24.02
CA ALA A 194 -17.53 150.43 -22.84
C ALA A 194 -18.91 149.98 -22.34
N ALA A 195 -19.92 150.86 -22.41
CA ALA A 195 -21.31 150.52 -22.10
C ALA A 195 -21.89 149.51 -23.09
N ALA A 196 -21.64 149.67 -24.40
CA ALA A 196 -22.06 148.72 -25.43
C ALA A 196 -21.38 147.35 -25.28
N ASP A 197 -20.08 147.32 -24.96
CA ASP A 197 -19.34 146.09 -24.62
C ASP A 197 -19.88 145.44 -23.34
N ALA A 198 -20.14 146.23 -22.29
CA ALA A 198 -20.75 145.74 -21.05
C ALA A 198 -22.17 145.21 -21.25
N THR A 199 -23.00 145.83 -22.11
CA THR A 199 -24.31 145.31 -22.52
C THR A 199 -24.14 144.03 -23.34
N THR A 200 -23.18 143.97 -24.25
CA THR A 200 -22.91 142.78 -25.08
C THR A 200 -22.44 141.60 -24.23
N LYS A 201 -21.52 141.83 -23.28
CA LYS A 201 -21.03 140.82 -22.34
C LYS A 201 -22.09 140.42 -21.32
N THR A 202 -22.87 141.37 -20.79
CA THR A 202 -24.03 141.06 -19.94
C THR A 202 -25.08 140.25 -20.70
N ASN A 203 -25.34 140.54 -21.98
CA ASN A 203 -26.23 139.74 -22.82
C ASN A 203 -25.64 138.37 -23.16
N ALA A 204 -24.31 138.25 -23.35
CA ALA A 204 -23.65 136.96 -23.56
C ALA A 204 -23.65 136.11 -22.28
N VAL A 205 -23.42 136.71 -21.11
CA VAL A 205 -23.51 136.06 -19.79
C VAL A 205 -24.97 135.74 -19.45
N GLN A 206 -25.93 136.60 -19.75
CA GLN A 206 -27.35 136.32 -19.56
C GLN A 206 -27.85 135.27 -20.55
N SER A 207 -27.36 135.23 -21.79
CA SER A 207 -27.63 134.15 -22.75
C SER A 207 -27.05 132.82 -22.24
N SER A 208 -25.79 132.84 -21.79
CA SER A 208 -25.13 131.70 -21.16
C SER A 208 -25.85 131.23 -19.90
N LEU A 209 -26.32 132.15 -19.07
CA LEU A 209 -27.08 131.85 -17.85
C LEU A 209 -28.51 131.38 -18.16
N THR A 210 -29.15 131.90 -19.20
CA THR A 210 -30.45 131.38 -19.67
C THR A 210 -30.30 129.98 -20.26
N ALA A 211 -29.13 129.66 -20.82
CA ALA A 211 -28.75 128.31 -21.24
C ALA A 211 -28.22 127.41 -20.10
N HIS A 212 -27.79 127.99 -18.97
CA HIS A 212 -27.20 127.28 -17.82
C HIS A 212 -28.16 127.21 -16.60
N ILE A 213 -29.32 127.88 -16.64
CA ILE A 213 -30.44 127.61 -15.75
C ILE A 213 -31.02 126.26 -16.17
N GLY A 214 -30.66 125.24 -15.38
CA GLY A 214 -31.62 124.61 -14.46
C GLY A 214 -32.77 123.79 -15.03
N ASN A 215 -33.06 123.86 -16.33
CA ASN A 215 -34.00 123.00 -17.03
C ASN A 215 -33.37 121.61 -17.21
N GLY A 216 -33.32 120.87 -16.11
CA GLY A 216 -32.95 119.46 -16.09
C GLY A 216 -33.77 118.70 -17.12
N GLY A 217 -33.09 117.97 -18.00
CA GLY A 217 -33.77 117.17 -19.01
C GLY A 217 -34.45 117.95 -20.15
N ALA A 218 -33.99 119.17 -20.52
CA ALA A 218 -34.51 119.90 -21.69
C ALA A 218 -33.46 120.06 -22.82
N ALA A 219 -32.27 120.60 -22.52
CA ALA A 219 -31.09 120.38 -23.36
C ALA A 219 -30.63 118.90 -23.32
N HIS A 220 -31.15 118.14 -22.36
CA HIS A 220 -31.06 116.69 -22.22
C HIS A 220 -32.47 116.06 -22.34
N ALA A 221 -33.24 116.50 -23.35
CA ALA A 221 -34.71 116.35 -23.52
C ALA A 221 -35.38 115.01 -23.13
N ALA A 222 -34.66 113.90 -23.26
CA ALA A 222 -35.20 112.55 -23.15
C ALA A 222 -34.27 111.61 -22.35
N ALA A 223 -34.05 111.93 -21.07
CA ALA A 223 -33.52 110.95 -20.10
C ALA A 223 -34.48 109.75 -19.87
N THR A 224 -35.68 109.82 -20.45
CA THR A 224 -36.72 108.81 -20.52
C THR A 224 -36.78 108.15 -21.91
N THR A 225 -37.00 106.83 -21.92
CA THR A 225 -37.37 105.96 -23.06
C THR A 225 -36.51 105.89 -24.34
N SER A 226 -35.57 106.81 -24.66
CA SER A 226 -34.84 106.68 -25.95
C SER A 226 -33.38 107.17 -26.06
N VAL A 227 -32.86 108.10 -25.23
CA VAL A 227 -31.47 108.59 -25.35
C VAL A 227 -30.76 108.67 -23.98
N ALA A 228 -29.43 108.65 -23.98
CA ALA A 228 -28.60 108.54 -22.78
C ALA A 228 -28.52 109.85 -21.95
N GLY A 229 -28.40 109.68 -20.62
CA GLY A 229 -28.13 110.77 -19.67
C GLY A 229 -26.63 110.89 -19.33
N PHE A 230 -26.28 111.29 -18.10
CA PHE A 230 -24.90 111.38 -17.60
C PHE A 230 -24.20 110.01 -17.36
N MET A 231 -24.73 108.93 -17.94
CA MET A 231 -24.17 107.58 -17.95
C MET A 231 -24.13 107.11 -19.40
N SER A 232 -23.16 106.28 -19.78
CA SER A 232 -23.00 105.88 -21.18
C SER A 232 -24.27 105.19 -21.71
N ALA A 233 -24.48 105.17 -23.04
CA ALA A 233 -25.62 104.46 -23.62
C ALA A 233 -25.66 102.96 -23.23
N ALA A 234 -24.48 102.34 -23.03
CA ALA A 234 -24.37 100.98 -22.52
C ALA A 234 -24.79 100.87 -21.05
N ASP A 235 -24.44 101.85 -20.19
CA ASP A 235 -24.82 101.84 -18.77
C ASP A 235 -26.29 102.21 -18.56
N LYS A 236 -26.83 103.12 -19.38
CA LYS A 236 -28.27 103.39 -19.46
C LYS A 236 -29.04 102.14 -19.90
N SER A 237 -28.54 101.40 -20.89
CA SER A 237 -29.13 100.12 -21.31
C SER A 237 -29.08 99.06 -20.20
N LYS A 238 -28.01 98.98 -19.39
CA LYS A 238 -27.95 98.10 -18.21
C LYS A 238 -28.98 98.51 -17.15
N LEU A 239 -29.15 99.81 -16.91
CA LEU A 239 -30.08 100.35 -15.91
C LEU A 239 -31.55 100.24 -16.32
N ASP A 240 -31.86 100.50 -17.59
CA ASP A 240 -33.22 100.34 -18.14
C ASP A 240 -33.61 98.86 -18.24
N GLY A 241 -32.64 97.99 -18.59
CA GLY A 241 -32.79 96.54 -18.50
C GLY A 241 -33.02 96.06 -17.06
N LEU A 242 -32.49 96.78 -16.06
CA LEU A 242 -32.84 96.59 -14.66
C LEU A 242 -34.29 97.01 -14.40
N ALA A 243 -34.69 98.24 -14.76
CA ALA A 243 -36.02 98.79 -14.47
C ALA A 243 -37.17 97.96 -15.07
N SER A 244 -36.95 97.31 -16.23
CA SER A 244 -37.92 96.38 -16.85
C SER A 244 -38.23 95.14 -15.98
N GLY A 245 -37.30 94.75 -15.10
CA GLY A 245 -37.41 93.59 -14.19
C GLY A 245 -37.17 93.92 -12.71
N ALA A 246 -37.17 95.20 -12.33
CA ALA A 246 -36.90 95.67 -10.98
C ALA A 246 -37.94 96.71 -10.55
N GLY A 247 -39.08 96.22 -10.07
CA GLY A 247 -39.98 97.04 -9.28
C GLY A 247 -39.39 97.37 -7.89
N GLY A 248 -40.15 98.15 -7.11
CA GLY A 248 -39.72 98.63 -5.80
C GLY A 248 -39.71 97.60 -4.67
N THR A 249 -39.59 98.10 -3.44
CA THR A 249 -39.56 97.30 -2.22
C THR A 249 -40.77 96.36 -2.12
N GLY A 250 -40.53 95.05 -2.21
CA GLY A 250 -41.57 94.01 -2.12
C GLY A 250 -42.08 93.46 -3.46
N THR A 251 -41.69 94.00 -4.62
CA THR A 251 -42.21 93.54 -5.93
C THR A 251 -41.50 92.30 -6.51
N ALA A 252 -40.69 91.60 -5.71
CA ALA A 252 -39.99 90.37 -6.09
C ALA A 252 -40.98 89.20 -6.22
N THR A 253 -41.84 89.31 -7.23
CA THR A 253 -42.90 88.38 -7.62
C THR A 253 -42.43 87.49 -8.77
N ASP A 254 -43.02 86.32 -8.92
CA ASP A 254 -42.66 85.34 -9.95
C ASP A 254 -42.90 85.86 -11.39
N THR A 255 -43.72 86.90 -11.54
CA THR A 255 -43.92 87.66 -12.78
C THR A 255 -42.68 88.49 -13.17
N VAL A 256 -41.88 88.92 -12.19
CA VAL A 256 -40.82 89.93 -12.33
C VAL A 256 -39.43 89.31 -12.33
N ILE A 257 -39.18 88.31 -11.48
CA ILE A 257 -37.90 87.59 -11.38
C ILE A 257 -37.95 86.17 -11.98
N GLY A 258 -39.04 85.84 -12.68
CA GLY A 258 -39.33 84.51 -13.18
C GLY A 258 -39.91 83.56 -12.12
N ASN A 259 -40.54 82.48 -12.58
CA ASN A 259 -41.12 81.45 -11.73
C ASN A 259 -40.05 80.84 -10.81
N ARG A 260 -40.27 80.92 -9.50
CA ARG A 260 -39.44 80.30 -8.43
C ARG A 260 -39.93 78.90 -8.06
N THR A 261 -41.05 78.44 -8.62
CA THR A 261 -41.60 77.11 -8.37
C THR A 261 -40.69 76.04 -8.99
N ILE A 262 -39.76 75.55 -8.17
CA ILE A 262 -38.93 74.37 -8.45
C ILE A 262 -39.85 73.14 -8.58
N SER A 263 -39.94 72.60 -9.80
CA SER A 263 -40.69 71.39 -10.12
C SER A 263 -39.74 70.20 -10.23
N ASP A 264 -40.03 69.13 -9.50
CA ASP A 264 -39.35 67.83 -9.50
C ASP A 264 -39.94 66.85 -10.53
N ALA A 265 -40.94 67.25 -11.31
CA ALA A 265 -41.62 66.37 -12.26
C ALA A 265 -40.80 66.02 -13.53
N THR A 266 -39.76 66.80 -13.84
CA THR A 266 -39.02 66.70 -15.11
C THR A 266 -37.56 66.33 -14.87
N ALA A 267 -37.08 65.28 -15.54
CA ALA A 267 -35.68 64.86 -15.48
C ALA A 267 -34.73 65.79 -16.25
N PRO A 268 -33.43 65.85 -15.89
CA PRO A 268 -32.43 66.58 -16.66
C PRO A 268 -32.29 66.08 -18.10
N THR A 269 -32.21 67.02 -19.05
CA THR A 269 -32.05 66.74 -20.49
C THR A 269 -30.73 67.30 -21.06
N GLY A 270 -29.83 67.77 -20.19
CA GLY A 270 -28.54 68.37 -20.52
C GLY A 270 -28.02 69.23 -19.37
N ASP A 271 -26.93 69.98 -19.60
CA ASP A 271 -26.25 70.78 -18.57
C ASP A 271 -26.62 72.28 -18.61
N THR A 272 -27.53 72.70 -19.51
CA THR A 272 -27.88 74.12 -19.73
C THR A 272 -29.39 74.36 -19.65
N GLY A 273 -29.78 75.48 -19.05
CA GLY A 273 -31.18 75.85 -18.83
C GLY A 273 -31.31 77.11 -17.96
N SER A 274 -32.55 77.50 -17.63
CA SER A 274 -32.78 78.55 -16.63
C SER A 274 -32.43 78.06 -15.22
N LEU A 275 -32.17 78.96 -14.27
CA LEU A 275 -31.91 78.56 -12.87
C LEU A 275 -33.04 77.71 -12.29
N THR A 276 -34.31 78.05 -12.56
CA THR A 276 -35.47 77.25 -12.14
C THR A 276 -35.50 75.88 -12.81
N THR A 277 -35.04 75.77 -14.07
CA THR A 277 -34.89 74.49 -14.77
C THR A 277 -33.81 73.63 -14.12
N LEU A 278 -32.62 74.20 -13.88
CA LEU A 278 -31.48 73.51 -13.26
C LEU A 278 -31.80 73.06 -11.82
N PHE A 279 -32.46 73.91 -11.03
CA PHE A 279 -32.93 73.53 -9.69
C PHE A 279 -34.10 72.53 -9.74
N GLY A 280 -34.96 72.58 -10.76
CA GLY A 280 -36.00 71.57 -11.01
C GLY A 280 -35.42 70.19 -11.32
N TRP A 281 -34.39 70.13 -12.17
CA TRP A 281 -33.63 68.91 -12.44
C TRP A 281 -32.92 68.38 -11.18
N LEU A 282 -32.29 69.26 -10.38
CA LEU A 282 -31.72 68.87 -9.08
C LEU A 282 -32.79 68.32 -8.13
N ALA A 283 -33.98 68.93 -8.10
CA ALA A 283 -35.11 68.47 -7.29
C ALA A 283 -35.66 67.12 -7.78
N ASN A 284 -35.75 66.90 -9.10
CA ASN A 284 -36.09 65.60 -9.68
C ASN A 284 -35.07 64.52 -9.27
N MET A 285 -33.76 64.82 -9.37
CA MET A 285 -32.70 63.91 -8.93
C MET A 285 -32.77 63.62 -7.42
N ILE A 286 -33.02 64.63 -6.58
CA ILE A 286 -33.23 64.44 -5.13
C ILE A 286 -34.43 63.52 -4.89
N THR A 287 -35.54 63.71 -5.60
CA THR A 287 -36.75 62.86 -5.47
C THR A 287 -36.47 61.41 -5.87
N ALA A 288 -35.72 61.21 -6.97
CA ALA A 288 -35.29 59.89 -7.41
C ALA A 288 -34.32 59.21 -6.42
N ILE A 289 -33.47 59.98 -5.73
CA ILE A 289 -32.54 59.49 -4.71
C ILE A 289 -33.26 59.16 -3.39
N THR A 290 -34.26 59.96 -2.98
CA THR A 290 -34.97 59.75 -1.71
C THR A 290 -36.12 58.74 -1.82
N GLY A 291 -36.65 58.51 -3.03
CA GLY A 291 -37.88 57.76 -3.25
C GLY A 291 -39.12 58.44 -2.66
N GLY A 292 -39.03 59.73 -2.33
CA GLY A 292 -40.11 60.50 -1.72
C GLY A 292 -41.19 60.92 -2.73
N ALA A 293 -42.36 61.34 -2.23
CA ALA A 293 -43.44 61.86 -3.06
C ALA A 293 -43.15 63.26 -3.67
N ASN A 294 -42.07 63.92 -3.23
CA ASN A 294 -41.51 65.15 -3.78
C ASN A 294 -40.13 65.42 -3.15
N TRP A 295 -39.35 66.33 -3.74
CA TRP A 295 -37.96 66.63 -3.35
C TRP A 295 -37.74 67.14 -1.93
N ARG A 296 -38.80 67.61 -1.26
CA ARG A 296 -38.77 68.09 0.14
C ARG A 296 -39.17 67.02 1.14
N THR A 297 -39.65 65.87 0.67
CA THR A 297 -40.00 64.72 1.53
C THR A 297 -38.71 64.04 1.96
N SER A 298 -38.51 63.91 3.27
CA SER A 298 -37.35 63.19 3.81
C SER A 298 -37.32 61.74 3.30
N PRO A 299 -36.14 61.18 2.94
CA PRO A 299 -36.05 59.77 2.60
C PRO A 299 -36.49 58.90 3.78
N VAL A 300 -37.13 57.77 3.49
CA VAL A 300 -37.69 56.84 4.52
C VAL A 300 -36.61 56.39 5.52
N LYS A 301 -35.34 56.36 5.11
CA LYS A 301 -34.18 56.03 5.95
C LYS A 301 -33.02 56.96 5.62
N SER A 302 -32.21 57.32 6.62
CA SER A 302 -30.98 58.07 6.41
C SER A 302 -29.91 57.21 5.72
N LEU A 303 -28.90 57.83 5.11
CA LEU A 303 -27.77 57.11 4.52
C LEU A 303 -27.04 56.24 5.56
N THR A 304 -26.92 56.73 6.80
CA THR A 304 -26.37 55.98 7.94
C THR A 304 -27.20 54.73 8.24
N ALA A 305 -28.53 54.84 8.31
CA ALA A 305 -29.41 53.69 8.54
C ALA A 305 -29.35 52.68 7.39
N LEU A 306 -29.33 53.14 6.13
CA LEU A 306 -29.14 52.28 4.96
C LEU A 306 -27.78 51.56 4.97
N ASN A 307 -26.73 52.17 5.54
CA ASN A 307 -25.43 51.55 5.73
C ASN A 307 -25.40 50.55 6.90
N THR A 308 -26.34 50.63 7.85
CA THR A 308 -26.52 49.66 8.96
C THR A 308 -27.40 48.47 8.55
N GLU A 309 -28.28 48.64 7.56
CA GLU A 309 -29.20 47.57 7.10
C GLU A 309 -28.65 46.71 5.95
N LYS A 310 -27.57 47.13 5.29
CA LYS A 310 -26.91 46.33 4.24
C LYS A 310 -25.95 45.33 4.87
N ALA A 311 -26.03 44.08 4.42
CA ALA A 311 -25.04 43.06 4.77
C ALA A 311 -23.65 43.44 4.21
N PRO A 312 -22.56 43.21 4.97
CA PRO A 312 -21.19 43.40 4.47
C PRO A 312 -20.91 42.60 3.19
N LEU A 313 -20.19 43.18 2.23
CA LEU A 313 -19.85 42.52 0.96
C LEU A 313 -18.91 41.31 1.17
N ALA A 314 -17.99 41.41 2.12
CA ALA A 314 -17.11 40.32 2.53
C ALA A 314 -17.58 39.75 3.87
N SER A 315 -17.74 38.42 3.94
CA SER A 315 -18.08 37.67 5.15
C SER A 315 -19.22 38.26 6.00
N PRO A 316 -20.44 38.45 5.44
CA PRO A 316 -21.57 38.97 6.20
C PRO A 316 -22.00 38.03 7.34
N THR A 317 -21.95 38.54 8.58
CA THR A 317 -22.61 37.89 9.72
C THR A 317 -24.10 38.09 9.62
N PHE A 318 -24.83 37.07 9.18
CA PHE A 318 -26.30 37.09 9.20
C PHE A 318 -26.83 37.01 10.64
N THR A 319 -27.94 37.70 10.91
CA THR A 319 -28.63 37.71 12.20
C THR A 319 -30.10 37.32 12.06
N GLY A 320 -30.75 36.91 13.15
CA GLY A 320 -32.12 36.39 13.11
C GLY A 320 -32.20 35.01 12.45
N THR A 321 -33.22 34.79 11.61
CA THR A 321 -33.40 33.55 10.83
C THR A 321 -33.43 33.89 9.34
N PRO A 322 -32.29 33.79 8.62
CA PRO A 322 -32.21 34.17 7.21
C PRO A 322 -33.06 33.27 6.32
N VAL A 323 -33.80 33.87 5.39
CA VAL A 323 -34.60 33.16 4.38
C VAL A 323 -33.86 33.24 3.03
N ALA A 324 -33.71 32.10 2.37
CA ALA A 324 -33.16 31.98 1.02
C ALA A 324 -34.00 30.98 0.19
N PRO A 325 -33.97 31.04 -1.14
CA PRO A 325 -34.62 30.04 -1.99
C PRO A 325 -33.97 28.66 -1.81
N THR A 326 -34.78 27.62 -1.63
CA THR A 326 -34.31 26.23 -1.60
C THR A 326 -33.79 25.82 -2.96
N ALA A 327 -32.52 25.40 -3.01
CA ALA A 327 -31.88 24.90 -4.23
C ALA A 327 -32.46 23.55 -4.66
N ALA A 328 -32.38 23.23 -5.95
CA ALA A 328 -32.73 21.91 -6.46
C ALA A 328 -31.70 20.85 -6.01
N ALA A 329 -32.15 19.60 -5.81
CA ALA A 329 -31.27 18.49 -5.45
C ALA A 329 -30.09 18.34 -6.43
N GLY A 330 -28.88 18.11 -5.91
CA GLY A 330 -27.66 18.02 -6.71
C GLY A 330 -26.96 19.35 -7.04
N THR A 331 -27.51 20.51 -6.64
CA THR A 331 -26.84 21.82 -6.81
C THR A 331 -25.50 21.86 -6.07
N ASN A 332 -24.42 22.27 -6.75
CA ASN A 332 -23.03 22.26 -6.24
C ASN A 332 -22.32 23.62 -6.41
N THR A 333 -23.05 24.72 -6.26
CA THR A 333 -22.56 26.10 -6.43
C THR A 333 -22.24 26.76 -5.08
N THR A 334 -21.81 28.02 -5.09
CA THR A 334 -21.59 28.86 -3.90
C THR A 334 -22.88 29.40 -3.25
N GLN A 335 -24.05 28.87 -3.62
CA GLN A 335 -25.34 29.24 -3.03
C GLN A 335 -25.46 28.78 -1.57
N ILE A 336 -26.09 29.59 -0.72
CA ILE A 336 -26.42 29.21 0.66
C ILE A 336 -27.43 28.05 0.65
N ALA A 337 -27.07 26.92 1.25
CA ALA A 337 -27.98 25.80 1.46
C ALA A 337 -29.06 26.17 2.50
N THR A 338 -30.33 25.95 2.16
CA THR A 338 -31.44 26.11 3.11
C THR A 338 -31.55 24.91 4.04
N THR A 339 -32.22 25.09 5.18
CA THR A 339 -32.58 23.98 6.07
C THR A 339 -33.38 22.91 5.34
N ALA A 340 -34.31 23.30 4.47
CA ALA A 340 -35.07 22.39 3.62
C ALA A 340 -34.16 21.55 2.70
N PHE A 341 -33.21 22.17 1.99
CA PHE A 341 -32.25 21.43 1.15
C PHE A 341 -31.39 20.45 1.96
N ALA A 342 -30.93 20.86 3.15
CA ALA A 342 -30.17 19.98 4.04
C ALA A 342 -31.01 18.81 4.57
N THR A 343 -32.28 19.03 4.91
CA THR A 343 -33.22 17.97 5.30
C THR A 343 -33.50 17.02 4.15
N ASP A 344 -33.71 17.51 2.94
CA ASP A 344 -34.03 16.68 1.77
C ASP A 344 -32.84 15.80 1.35
N ALA A 345 -31.63 16.36 1.39
CA ALA A 345 -30.39 15.62 1.19
C ALA A 345 -30.16 14.54 2.28
N ASN A 346 -30.44 14.86 3.55
CA ASN A 346 -30.32 13.90 4.65
C ASN A 346 -31.38 12.77 4.56
N THR A 347 -32.63 13.10 4.20
CA THR A 347 -33.69 12.12 3.95
C THR A 347 -33.32 11.21 2.79
N THR A 348 -32.77 11.75 1.71
CA THR A 348 -32.28 10.99 0.55
C THR A 348 -31.11 10.06 0.94
N HIS A 349 -30.19 10.51 1.79
CA HIS A 349 -29.11 9.67 2.31
C HIS A 349 -29.64 8.54 3.21
N ALA A 350 -30.56 8.84 4.14
CA ALA A 350 -31.12 7.86 5.07
C ALA A 350 -32.04 6.84 4.38
N ALA A 351 -32.65 7.19 3.25
CA ALA A 351 -33.43 6.29 2.39
C ALA A 351 -32.58 5.44 1.44
N ASN A 352 -31.25 5.62 1.41
CA ASN A 352 -30.36 4.92 0.50
C ASN A 352 -29.97 3.54 1.07
N ASN A 353 -30.24 2.46 0.33
CA ASN A 353 -30.08 1.04 0.74
C ASN A 353 -28.65 0.58 1.12
N SER A 354 -27.69 1.50 1.22
CA SER A 354 -26.29 1.23 1.57
C SER A 354 -26.03 1.01 3.06
N HIS A 355 -26.89 1.55 3.94
CA HIS A 355 -26.78 1.29 5.38
C HIS A 355 -27.63 0.07 5.79
N ILE A 356 -27.10 -0.77 6.69
CA ILE A 356 -27.83 -1.92 7.23
C ILE A 356 -28.39 -1.53 8.60
N PRO A 357 -29.70 -1.24 8.74
CA PRO A 357 -30.28 -0.83 10.00
C PRO A 357 -30.34 -2.02 10.99
N PHE A 358 -30.06 -1.75 12.26
CA PHE A 358 -30.14 -2.71 13.35
C PHE A 358 -31.40 -2.46 14.21
N ALA A 359 -32.13 -3.53 14.53
CA ALA A 359 -33.21 -3.49 15.52
C ALA A 359 -33.44 -4.87 16.17
N ALA A 360 -34.01 -4.88 17.37
CA ALA A 360 -34.51 -6.10 17.99
C ALA A 360 -35.85 -6.52 17.35
N THR A 361 -36.04 -7.83 17.19
CA THR A 361 -37.31 -8.40 16.74
C THR A 361 -38.33 -8.48 17.87
N THR A 362 -39.59 -8.63 17.48
CA THR A 362 -40.73 -8.98 18.34
C THR A 362 -41.51 -10.13 17.68
N GLY A 363 -42.54 -10.64 18.35
CA GLY A 363 -43.29 -11.81 17.89
C GLY A 363 -42.85 -13.11 18.55
N SER A 364 -43.13 -14.23 17.91
CA SER A 364 -42.93 -15.59 18.44
C SER A 364 -41.90 -16.38 17.62
N ALA A 365 -41.53 -17.57 18.09
CA ALA A 365 -40.68 -18.49 17.34
C ALA A 365 -41.18 -18.64 15.89
N ASN A 366 -40.27 -18.51 14.92
CA ASN A 366 -40.53 -18.58 13.48
C ASN A 366 -41.40 -17.44 12.89
N THR A 367 -41.95 -16.54 13.69
CA THR A 367 -42.84 -15.45 13.22
C THR A 367 -42.39 -14.11 13.82
N TYR A 368 -41.35 -13.54 13.20
CA TYR A 368 -40.72 -12.31 13.67
C TYR A 368 -41.36 -11.06 13.06
N ALA A 369 -41.34 -9.97 13.82
CA ALA A 369 -41.61 -8.62 13.33
C ALA A 369 -40.48 -7.68 13.77
N VAL A 370 -40.16 -6.68 12.96
CA VAL A 370 -39.13 -5.68 13.28
C VAL A 370 -39.55 -4.30 12.79
N THR A 371 -39.21 -3.26 13.56
CA THR A 371 -39.42 -1.86 13.19
C THR A 371 -38.08 -1.16 13.12
N ILE A 372 -37.62 -0.85 11.92
CA ILE A 372 -36.40 -0.06 11.65
C ILE A 372 -36.74 1.41 11.39
N SER A 373 -35.77 2.29 11.64
CA SER A 373 -35.85 3.74 11.39
C SER A 373 -34.64 4.20 10.55
N PRO A 374 -34.84 4.98 9.47
CA PRO A 374 -36.13 5.36 8.89
C PRO A 374 -36.92 4.15 8.40
N ALA A 375 -38.24 4.27 8.39
CA ALA A 375 -39.12 3.20 7.92
C ALA A 375 -39.04 3.09 6.39
N PRO A 376 -38.74 1.91 5.80
CA PRO A 376 -38.83 1.73 4.36
C PRO A 376 -40.28 1.87 3.88
N THR A 377 -40.49 2.46 2.70
CA THR A 377 -41.82 2.55 2.08
C THR A 377 -42.22 1.27 1.34
N SER A 378 -41.25 0.43 0.98
CA SER A 378 -41.44 -0.87 0.33
C SER A 378 -40.19 -1.75 0.49
N LEU A 379 -40.35 -3.07 0.32
CA LEU A 379 -39.22 -4.02 0.36
C LEU A 379 -38.59 -4.13 -1.03
N THR A 380 -37.54 -3.36 -1.28
CA THR A 380 -36.77 -3.39 -2.53
C THR A 380 -35.70 -4.49 -2.51
N ALA A 381 -35.43 -5.13 -3.65
CA ALA A 381 -34.38 -6.14 -3.75
C ALA A 381 -33.00 -5.52 -3.42
N GLY A 382 -32.18 -6.24 -2.67
CA GLY A 382 -30.90 -5.75 -2.15
C GLY A 382 -30.97 -5.02 -0.79
N LEU A 383 -32.18 -4.74 -0.26
CA LEU A 383 -32.37 -4.19 1.10
C LEU A 383 -31.70 -5.10 2.15
N GLY A 384 -30.75 -4.54 2.90
CA GLY A 384 -30.13 -5.20 4.06
C GLY A 384 -30.88 -4.90 5.35
N LEU A 385 -30.80 -5.80 6.32
CA LEU A 385 -31.41 -5.69 7.64
C LEU A 385 -30.54 -6.44 8.66
N ALA A 386 -30.19 -5.82 9.78
CA ALA A 386 -29.58 -6.50 10.92
C ALA A 386 -30.63 -6.68 12.03
N VAL A 387 -30.79 -7.89 12.54
CA VAL A 387 -31.80 -8.22 13.54
C VAL A 387 -31.23 -8.96 14.72
N GLN A 388 -31.60 -8.54 15.93
CA GLN A 388 -31.48 -9.37 17.11
C GLN A 388 -32.74 -10.21 17.28
N ILE A 389 -32.59 -11.52 17.38
CA ILE A 389 -33.69 -12.50 17.45
C ILE A 389 -34.21 -12.60 18.88
N ASN A 390 -35.50 -12.34 19.12
CA ASN A 390 -36.08 -12.32 20.47
C ASN A 390 -36.38 -13.72 21.03
N VAL A 391 -36.78 -14.66 20.17
CA VAL A 391 -37.12 -16.05 20.52
C VAL A 391 -36.50 -16.98 19.48
N ALA A 392 -35.87 -18.07 19.91
CA ALA A 392 -35.18 -18.99 18.99
C ALA A 392 -36.14 -19.65 17.98
N SER A 393 -35.67 -19.87 16.75
CA SER A 393 -36.44 -20.54 15.69
C SER A 393 -36.51 -22.05 15.93
N THR A 394 -37.71 -22.62 15.91
CA THR A 394 -37.91 -24.07 15.94
C THR A 394 -38.03 -24.70 14.55
N GLY A 395 -38.08 -23.89 13.48
CA GLY A 395 -38.10 -24.35 12.10
C GLY A 395 -38.13 -23.18 11.10
N ALA A 396 -38.76 -23.39 9.95
CA ALA A 396 -38.86 -22.41 8.86
C ALA A 396 -39.45 -21.08 9.34
N ALA A 397 -38.65 -20.01 9.28
CA ALA A 397 -38.99 -18.71 9.85
C ALA A 397 -39.48 -17.68 8.82
N THR A 398 -40.20 -16.66 9.31
CA THR A 398 -40.62 -15.48 8.56
C THR A 398 -40.30 -14.20 9.33
N ILE A 399 -40.14 -13.07 8.64
CA ILE A 399 -40.00 -11.74 9.23
C ILE A 399 -40.88 -10.71 8.51
N ASN A 400 -41.58 -9.88 9.28
CA ASN A 400 -42.34 -8.72 8.81
C ASN A 400 -41.62 -7.43 9.20
N VAL A 401 -41.20 -6.63 8.20
CA VAL A 401 -40.43 -5.39 8.40
C VAL A 401 -41.37 -4.19 8.29
N ASN A 402 -41.49 -3.41 9.35
CA ASN A 402 -42.34 -2.21 9.46
C ASN A 402 -43.81 -2.40 9.02
N GLY A 403 -44.32 -3.64 9.06
CA GLY A 403 -45.69 -3.98 8.63
C GLY A 403 -45.85 -4.22 7.12
N LEU A 404 -44.79 -4.17 6.31
CA LEU A 404 -44.80 -4.35 4.86
C LEU A 404 -45.11 -5.78 4.38
N GLY A 405 -45.47 -6.67 5.29
CA GLY A 405 -45.86 -8.07 5.04
C GLY A 405 -44.75 -9.04 5.43
N ALA A 406 -45.14 -10.19 5.99
CA ALA A 406 -44.21 -11.24 6.36
C ALA A 406 -43.56 -11.87 5.11
N LYS A 407 -42.25 -12.10 5.19
CA LYS A 407 -41.42 -12.73 4.15
C LYS A 407 -40.61 -13.86 4.77
N SER A 408 -40.45 -14.98 4.08
CA SER A 408 -39.65 -16.11 4.57
C SER A 408 -38.19 -15.71 4.80
N ILE A 409 -37.56 -16.29 5.81
CA ILE A 409 -36.10 -16.29 5.98
C ILE A 409 -35.57 -17.62 5.44
N ILE A 410 -34.55 -17.54 4.58
CA ILE A 410 -33.99 -18.66 3.83
C ILE A 410 -32.46 -18.66 3.89
N THR A 411 -31.83 -19.83 3.68
CA THR A 411 -30.38 -19.93 3.50
C THR A 411 -29.93 -19.27 2.19
N SER A 412 -28.62 -19.10 2.02
CA SER A 412 -28.01 -18.61 0.76
C SER A 412 -28.34 -19.48 -0.47
N LYS A 413 -28.74 -20.74 -0.27
CA LYS A 413 -29.17 -21.68 -1.33
C LYS A 413 -30.68 -21.68 -1.59
N GLY A 414 -31.46 -20.83 -0.90
CA GLY A 414 -32.92 -20.76 -1.06
C GLY A 414 -33.71 -21.79 -0.27
N LEU A 415 -33.08 -22.54 0.64
CA LEU A 415 -33.76 -23.50 1.51
C LEU A 415 -34.35 -22.81 2.74
N ALA A 416 -35.44 -23.35 3.28
CA ALA A 416 -35.98 -22.89 4.57
C ALA A 416 -35.00 -23.20 5.71
N LEU A 417 -34.93 -22.32 6.71
CA LEU A 417 -34.03 -22.53 7.86
C LEU A 417 -34.44 -23.77 8.68
N PRO A 418 -33.51 -24.72 8.96
CA PRO A 418 -33.77 -25.80 9.90
C PRO A 418 -33.85 -25.30 11.36
N THR A 419 -34.39 -26.16 12.23
CA THR A 419 -34.54 -25.94 13.67
C THR A 419 -33.25 -25.43 14.32
N GLY A 420 -33.37 -24.41 15.17
CA GLY A 420 -32.27 -23.85 15.97
C GLY A 420 -31.39 -22.80 15.29
N LYS A 421 -31.44 -22.63 13.96
CA LYS A 421 -30.51 -21.75 13.22
C LYS A 421 -30.54 -20.27 13.62
N LEU A 422 -31.68 -19.75 14.05
CA LEU A 422 -31.80 -18.43 14.67
C LEU A 422 -31.91 -18.59 16.20
N VAL A 423 -30.84 -18.30 16.94
CA VAL A 423 -30.82 -18.41 18.41
C VAL A 423 -31.34 -17.14 19.08
N ALA A 424 -31.95 -17.27 20.25
CA ALA A 424 -32.41 -16.12 21.03
C ALA A 424 -31.23 -15.22 21.44
N ASN A 425 -31.44 -13.91 21.37
CA ASN A 425 -30.45 -12.83 21.48
C ASN A 425 -29.34 -12.82 20.42
N GLY A 426 -29.29 -13.78 19.50
CA GLY A 426 -28.36 -13.80 18.37
C GLY A 426 -28.63 -12.67 17.39
N VAL A 427 -27.56 -12.09 16.84
CA VAL A 427 -27.62 -11.00 15.85
C VAL A 427 -27.26 -11.54 14.47
N TYR A 428 -28.15 -11.34 13.51
CA TYR A 428 -28.01 -11.86 12.15
C TYR A 428 -28.23 -10.76 11.11
N THR A 429 -27.48 -10.81 10.02
CA THR A 429 -27.72 -9.98 8.84
C THR A 429 -28.57 -10.73 7.82
N LEU A 430 -29.62 -10.07 7.35
CA LEU A 430 -30.58 -10.56 6.37
C LEU A 430 -30.55 -9.66 5.14
N ARG A 431 -30.77 -10.22 3.95
CA ARG A 431 -30.87 -9.43 2.71
C ARG A 431 -32.01 -9.86 1.81
N TYR A 432 -32.89 -8.92 1.46
CA TYR A 432 -34.08 -9.20 0.66
C TYR A 432 -33.72 -9.46 -0.81
N ASN A 433 -34.13 -10.60 -1.36
CA ASN A 433 -33.83 -10.97 -2.76
C ASN A 433 -34.96 -10.58 -3.75
N GLY A 434 -35.99 -9.88 -3.30
CA GLY A 434 -37.21 -9.59 -4.06
C GLY A 434 -38.42 -10.44 -3.64
N THR A 435 -38.18 -11.62 -3.07
CA THR A 435 -39.22 -12.58 -2.63
C THR A 435 -39.11 -12.93 -1.14
N ALA A 436 -37.89 -13.13 -0.64
CA ALA A 436 -37.56 -13.62 0.70
C ALA A 436 -36.28 -12.95 1.24
N PHE A 437 -36.04 -13.05 2.54
CA PHE A 437 -34.80 -12.61 3.18
C PHE A 437 -33.78 -13.75 3.23
N ILE A 438 -32.65 -13.56 2.58
CA ILE A 438 -31.50 -14.46 2.66
C ILE A 438 -30.73 -14.18 3.94
N LEU A 439 -30.52 -15.20 4.76
CA LEU A 439 -29.60 -15.19 5.90
C LEU A 439 -28.16 -15.06 5.38
N GLN A 440 -27.46 -14.01 5.81
CA GLN A 440 -26.07 -13.76 5.43
C GLN A 440 -25.12 -14.18 6.56
N GLY A 441 -23.89 -14.57 6.19
CA GLY A 441 -22.88 -15.01 7.16
C GLY A 441 -23.07 -16.43 7.70
N GLU A 442 -24.03 -17.22 7.19
CA GLU A 442 -24.10 -18.65 7.48
C GLU A 442 -22.82 -19.36 6.98
N GLY A 443 -22.27 -20.24 7.81
CA GLY A 443 -21.14 -21.09 7.44
C GLY A 443 -21.52 -22.11 6.35
N GLY A 444 -20.53 -22.82 5.83
CA GLY A 444 -20.79 -23.98 4.97
C GLY A 444 -21.52 -25.08 5.76
N GLU A 445 -22.41 -25.82 5.09
CA GLU A 445 -23.12 -26.97 5.67
C GLU A 445 -22.12 -27.98 6.26
N TYR A 446 -22.19 -28.20 7.57
CA TYR A 446 -21.31 -29.15 8.25
C TYR A 446 -21.79 -30.59 8.02
N GLY A 447 -20.87 -31.45 7.59
CA GLY A 447 -21.16 -32.86 7.31
C GLY A 447 -21.35 -33.70 8.57
N THR A 448 -21.92 -34.90 8.42
CA THR A 448 -22.26 -35.81 9.53
C THR A 448 -21.06 -36.56 10.13
N ALA A 449 -19.87 -35.95 10.16
CA ALA A 449 -18.68 -36.55 10.73
C ALA A 449 -18.62 -36.32 12.25
N ALA A 450 -18.28 -37.35 13.01
CA ALA A 450 -17.97 -37.27 14.43
C ALA A 450 -16.47 -37.45 14.70
N ALA A 451 -15.99 -37.05 15.88
CA ALA A 451 -14.56 -37.09 16.22
C ALA A 451 -13.92 -38.47 16.00
N ALA A 452 -14.62 -39.56 16.34
CA ALA A 452 -14.13 -40.93 16.15
C ALA A 452 -14.03 -41.37 14.66
N GLN A 453 -14.54 -40.57 13.72
CA GLN A 453 -14.45 -40.78 12.27
C GLN A 453 -13.38 -39.90 11.60
N VAL A 454 -12.77 -38.97 12.35
CA VAL A 454 -11.74 -38.04 11.84
C VAL A 454 -10.40 -38.35 12.52
N LEU A 455 -9.33 -38.35 11.73
CA LEU A 455 -7.99 -38.73 12.18
C LEU A 455 -7.45 -37.77 13.25
N SER A 456 -6.86 -38.31 14.31
CA SER A 456 -6.25 -37.51 15.38
C SER A 456 -5.15 -36.59 14.81
N GLY A 457 -5.16 -35.33 15.24
CA GLY A 457 -4.33 -34.25 14.68
C GLY A 457 -4.96 -33.50 13.50
N TYR A 458 -6.04 -34.01 12.91
CA TYR A 458 -6.87 -33.30 11.93
C TYR A 458 -8.13 -32.76 12.62
N THR A 459 -8.73 -31.72 12.04
CA THR A 459 -9.96 -31.10 12.54
C THR A 459 -11.07 -31.15 11.50
N TYR A 460 -12.31 -31.00 11.96
CA TYR A 460 -13.51 -30.93 11.13
C TYR A 460 -14.46 -29.85 11.66
N GLY A 461 -15.27 -29.28 10.78
CA GLY A 461 -16.28 -28.29 11.15
C GLY A 461 -17.56 -28.93 11.68
N THR A 462 -18.16 -28.30 12.68
CA THR A 462 -19.48 -28.59 13.26
C THR A 462 -20.24 -27.27 13.44
N GLU A 463 -21.56 -27.33 13.68
CA GLU A 463 -22.36 -26.13 14.00
C GLU A 463 -21.83 -25.39 15.24
N ASP A 464 -21.21 -26.09 16.20
CA ASP A 464 -20.55 -25.53 17.39
C ASP A 464 -19.10 -25.07 17.14
N GLY A 465 -18.62 -25.11 15.88
CA GLY A 465 -17.28 -24.69 15.47
C GLY A 465 -16.35 -25.84 15.09
N VAL A 466 -15.03 -25.60 15.12
CA VAL A 466 -14.01 -26.55 14.65
C VAL A 466 -13.61 -27.52 15.78
N THR A 467 -13.84 -28.81 15.56
CA THR A 467 -13.57 -29.89 16.52
C THR A 467 -12.42 -30.79 16.02
N SER A 468 -11.62 -31.34 16.94
CA SER A 468 -10.54 -32.28 16.62
C SER A 468 -11.05 -33.71 16.40
N GLY A 469 -10.46 -34.41 15.44
CA GLY A 469 -10.59 -35.86 15.31
C GLY A 469 -9.94 -36.61 16.47
N SER A 470 -10.43 -37.81 16.75
CA SER A 470 -9.93 -38.70 17.80
C SER A 470 -9.58 -40.11 17.33
N MET A 471 -9.76 -40.43 16.04
CA MET A 471 -9.37 -41.72 15.45
C MET A 471 -7.83 -41.88 15.46
N PRO A 472 -7.26 -42.94 16.07
CA PRO A 472 -5.81 -43.16 16.04
C PRO A 472 -5.27 -43.42 14.63
N ASN A 473 -4.16 -42.77 14.27
CA ASN A 473 -3.37 -43.18 13.11
C ASN A 473 -2.42 -44.32 13.52
N ASN A 474 -2.77 -45.54 13.13
CA ASN A 474 -1.99 -46.74 13.47
C ASN A 474 -0.75 -46.94 12.56
N GLY A 475 -0.52 -46.04 11.59
CA GLY A 475 0.64 -46.05 10.72
C GLY A 475 0.67 -47.22 9.73
N SER A 476 1.88 -47.58 9.26
CA SER A 476 2.08 -48.77 8.44
C SER A 476 2.16 -50.00 9.35
N LEU A 477 1.08 -50.78 9.41
CA LEU A 477 1.03 -52.02 10.19
C LEU A 477 1.65 -53.18 9.40
N SER A 478 2.71 -53.77 9.96
CA SER A 478 3.36 -54.97 9.42
C SER A 478 3.23 -56.12 10.42
N TYR A 479 2.72 -57.26 9.96
CA TYR A 479 2.47 -58.45 10.77
C TYR A 479 3.13 -59.67 10.12
N THR A 480 3.93 -60.39 10.90
CA THR A 480 4.42 -61.73 10.53
C THR A 480 3.52 -62.76 11.20
N PRO A 481 2.70 -63.52 10.45
CA PRO A 481 1.84 -64.56 11.02
C PRO A 481 2.64 -65.60 11.80
N GLY A 482 2.06 -66.15 12.87
CA GLY A 482 2.73 -67.13 13.73
C GLY A 482 1.78 -67.97 14.57
N ALA A 483 2.32 -68.67 15.57
CA ALA A 483 1.58 -69.57 16.44
C ALA A 483 0.58 -68.89 17.40
N SER A 484 0.67 -67.57 17.58
CA SER A 484 -0.24 -66.75 18.39
C SER A 484 -0.93 -65.71 17.53
N ALA A 485 -2.19 -65.40 17.85
CA ALA A 485 -2.95 -64.36 17.16
C ALA A 485 -2.41 -62.96 17.50
N GLN A 486 -2.45 -62.04 16.54
CA GLN A 486 -1.95 -60.67 16.68
C GLN A 486 -3.08 -59.66 16.44
N THR A 487 -3.33 -58.78 17.41
CA THR A 487 -4.43 -57.80 17.32
C THR A 487 -4.11 -56.68 16.32
N ILE A 488 -5.08 -56.36 15.48
CA ILE A 488 -5.10 -55.16 14.64
C ILE A 488 -5.86 -54.07 15.41
N PRO A 489 -5.22 -52.99 15.86
CA PRO A 489 -5.90 -51.92 16.59
C PRO A 489 -6.93 -51.23 15.69
N ALA A 490 -8.02 -50.74 16.27
CA ALA A 490 -8.97 -49.87 15.59
C ALA A 490 -8.40 -48.45 15.45
N GLY A 491 -8.87 -47.70 14.44
CA GLY A 491 -8.40 -46.36 14.14
C GLY A 491 -8.51 -46.10 12.64
N TYR A 492 -7.40 -45.72 12.01
CA TYR A 492 -7.27 -45.68 10.54
C TYR A 492 -7.18 -47.08 9.90
N THR A 493 -7.98 -48.00 10.44
CA THR A 493 -8.09 -49.44 10.20
C THR A 493 -9.39 -49.89 10.88
N SER A 494 -10.08 -50.89 10.33
CA SER A 494 -11.33 -51.43 10.91
C SER A 494 -11.17 -52.08 12.30
N GLY A 495 -9.95 -52.19 12.80
CA GLY A 495 -9.57 -53.20 13.78
C GLY A 495 -9.64 -54.61 13.18
N GLY A 496 -9.30 -55.61 13.99
CA GLY A 496 -9.35 -57.03 13.63
C GLY A 496 -8.26 -57.85 14.32
N THR A 497 -7.96 -59.02 13.76
CA THR A 497 -6.95 -59.94 14.29
C THR A 497 -6.30 -60.71 13.15
N VAL A 498 -4.96 -60.75 13.10
CA VAL A 498 -4.24 -61.76 12.32
C VAL A 498 -4.32 -63.07 13.09
N VAL A 499 -5.08 -64.02 12.55
CA VAL A 499 -5.35 -65.31 13.21
C VAL A 499 -4.08 -66.16 13.31
N ALA A 500 -3.92 -66.88 14.42
CA ALA A 500 -2.83 -67.84 14.60
C ALA A 500 -2.85 -68.93 13.52
N VAL A 501 -1.68 -69.37 13.06
CA VAL A 501 -1.56 -70.45 12.08
C VAL A 501 -1.75 -71.81 12.77
N ALA A 502 -3.01 -72.16 13.03
CA ALA A 502 -3.38 -73.41 13.68
C ALA A 502 -2.90 -74.65 12.88
N ASN A 503 -2.56 -75.72 13.61
CA ASN A 503 -2.11 -77.01 13.07
C ASN A 503 -0.81 -77.00 12.24
N LEU A 504 -0.01 -75.93 12.31
CA LEU A 504 1.30 -75.86 11.67
C LEU A 504 2.34 -76.67 12.45
N SER A 505 2.43 -77.97 12.16
CA SER A 505 3.46 -78.87 12.69
C SER A 505 4.73 -78.84 11.83
N ALA A 506 5.89 -79.11 12.44
CA ALA A 506 7.15 -79.26 11.72
C ALA A 506 7.08 -80.34 10.62
N GLY A 507 6.34 -81.43 10.87
CA GLY A 507 6.13 -82.52 9.91
C GLY A 507 5.31 -82.15 8.68
N ASN A 508 4.62 -81.01 8.69
CA ASN A 508 3.86 -80.49 7.55
C ASN A 508 4.63 -79.42 6.75
N VAL A 509 5.82 -79.00 7.22
CA VAL A 509 6.67 -77.99 6.56
C VAL A 509 7.91 -78.68 5.99
N LYS A 510 8.34 -78.28 4.78
CA LYS A 510 9.52 -78.85 4.12
C LYS A 510 10.78 -78.65 4.95
N ALA A 511 11.62 -79.68 5.06
CA ALA A 511 12.92 -79.58 5.72
C ALA A 511 13.75 -78.40 5.19
N GLY A 512 14.31 -77.60 6.11
CA GLY A 512 15.11 -76.40 5.79
C GLY A 512 14.31 -75.13 5.49
N GLN A 513 12.97 -75.15 5.58
CA GLN A 513 12.12 -73.96 5.48
C GLN A 513 11.49 -73.62 6.84
N THR A 514 11.22 -72.34 7.06
CA THR A 514 10.51 -71.83 8.25
C THR A 514 9.24 -71.10 7.83
N VAL A 515 8.10 -71.54 8.35
CA VAL A 515 6.78 -70.91 8.11
C VAL A 515 6.14 -70.65 9.47
N GLY A 516 5.57 -69.47 9.70
CA GLY A 516 4.90 -69.14 10.96
C GLY A 516 5.78 -69.21 12.23
N GLY A 517 7.11 -69.18 12.08
CA GLY A 517 8.08 -69.44 13.14
C GLY A 517 8.42 -70.93 13.38
N VAL A 518 7.76 -71.86 12.68
CA VAL A 518 7.98 -73.31 12.78
C VAL A 518 8.92 -73.76 11.66
N ALA A 519 10.04 -74.39 12.04
CA ALA A 519 10.98 -75.01 11.11
C ALA A 519 10.51 -76.41 10.68
N GLY A 520 10.66 -76.75 9.40
CA GLY A 520 10.13 -77.99 8.82
C GLY A 520 11.03 -79.22 8.94
N THR A 521 10.41 -80.39 8.81
CA THR A 521 11.07 -81.72 8.85
C THR A 521 10.60 -82.69 7.76
N PHE A 522 9.69 -82.29 6.85
CA PHE A 522 9.11 -83.17 5.84
C PHE A 522 10.08 -83.53 4.69
N THR A 523 10.10 -84.82 4.30
CA THR A 523 10.84 -85.38 3.15
C THR A 523 9.91 -86.27 2.30
N SER A 524 10.02 -86.20 0.97
CA SER A 524 8.97 -86.65 0.04
C SER A 524 9.46 -87.24 -1.29
N ASP A 525 10.74 -87.58 -1.35
CA ASP A 525 11.48 -88.07 -2.52
C ASP A 525 12.05 -89.50 -2.33
N ALA A 526 11.86 -90.08 -1.14
CA ALA A 526 12.21 -91.47 -0.87
C ALA A 526 11.21 -92.45 -1.52
N THR A 527 11.73 -93.53 -2.11
CA THR A 527 10.95 -94.47 -2.95
C THR A 527 10.97 -95.94 -2.49
N ALA A 528 11.73 -96.27 -1.43
CA ALA A 528 11.95 -97.65 -1.00
C ALA A 528 10.69 -98.33 -0.44
N ALA A 529 10.42 -99.57 -0.86
CA ALA A 529 9.42 -100.44 -0.27
C ALA A 529 10.00 -101.30 0.85
N ALA A 530 9.14 -101.98 1.62
CA ALA A 530 9.57 -102.95 2.63
C ALA A 530 10.43 -104.08 2.03
N GLY A 531 10.15 -104.46 0.77
CA GLY A 531 10.92 -105.44 0.00
C GLY A 531 12.32 -104.99 -0.42
N ASP A 532 12.67 -103.70 -0.26
CA ASP A 532 13.99 -103.14 -0.58
C ASP A 532 14.87 -102.95 0.66
N VAL A 533 14.34 -103.23 1.86
CA VAL A 533 15.00 -102.99 3.15
C VAL A 533 15.19 -104.32 3.91
N ILE A 534 16.37 -104.48 4.51
CA ILE A 534 16.75 -105.67 5.29
C ILE A 534 15.80 -105.84 6.50
N SER A 535 15.33 -107.06 6.75
CA SER A 535 14.47 -107.37 7.89
C SER A 535 15.08 -106.89 9.22
N GLY A 536 14.25 -106.23 10.04
CA GLY A 536 14.68 -105.60 11.29
C GLY A 536 15.34 -104.23 11.15
N LYS A 537 15.64 -103.76 9.92
CA LYS A 537 16.03 -102.36 9.65
C LYS A 537 14.80 -101.55 9.20
N THR A 538 14.86 -100.23 9.34
CA THR A 538 13.71 -99.33 9.09
C THR A 538 14.12 -98.07 8.36
N ALA A 539 13.29 -97.60 7.43
CA ALA A 539 13.43 -96.34 6.70
C ALA A 539 12.19 -95.45 6.89
N TYR A 540 12.28 -94.17 6.52
CA TYR A 540 11.13 -93.27 6.43
C TYR A 540 10.85 -92.92 4.97
N VAL A 541 9.61 -93.11 4.53
CA VAL A 541 9.17 -93.01 3.14
C VAL A 541 7.81 -92.33 3.13
N ASN A 542 7.71 -91.16 2.48
CA ASN A 542 6.52 -90.30 2.50
C ASN A 542 5.95 -90.09 3.92
N GLY A 543 6.84 -89.74 4.87
CA GLY A 543 6.53 -89.56 6.29
C GLY A 543 6.28 -90.85 7.10
N ASN A 544 6.02 -91.99 6.45
CA ASN A 544 5.70 -93.25 7.13
C ASN A 544 6.95 -94.07 7.42
N LYS A 545 6.98 -94.74 8.58
CA LYS A 545 8.06 -95.66 8.96
C LYS A 545 7.86 -97.02 8.29
N VAL A 546 8.71 -97.35 7.32
CA VAL A 546 8.75 -98.65 6.65
C VAL A 546 9.74 -99.57 7.39
N THR A 547 9.29 -100.76 7.77
CA THR A 547 10.16 -101.82 8.31
C THR A 547 10.47 -102.81 7.19
N GLY A 548 11.74 -103.20 7.05
CA GLY A 548 12.18 -104.10 6.01
C GLY A 548 11.65 -105.52 6.14
N THR A 549 11.52 -106.21 5.00
CA THR A 549 11.04 -107.59 4.90
C THR A 549 11.98 -108.52 4.12
N ILE A 550 13.15 -108.05 3.64
CA ILE A 550 14.15 -108.95 3.06
C ILE A 550 14.67 -109.89 4.17
N ALA A 551 14.31 -111.16 4.08
CA ALA A 551 14.64 -112.16 5.09
C ALA A 551 16.12 -112.54 5.04
N VAL A 552 16.87 -112.13 6.06
CA VAL A 552 18.23 -112.66 6.32
C VAL A 552 18.10 -114.15 6.65
N ARG A 553 18.78 -115.01 5.89
CA ARG A 553 18.80 -116.47 6.11
C ARG A 553 20.21 -116.89 6.53
N PRO A 554 20.44 -117.23 7.81
CA PRO A 554 21.80 -117.39 8.35
C PRO A 554 22.47 -118.73 8.04
N ASN A 555 21.76 -119.72 7.50
CA ASN A 555 22.28 -121.08 7.27
C ASN A 555 22.21 -121.52 5.81
N TYR A 556 23.23 -122.28 5.40
CA TYR A 556 23.35 -122.98 4.12
C TYR A 556 22.29 -124.08 3.97
N GLY A 557 21.07 -123.72 3.57
CA GLY A 557 20.04 -124.70 3.20
C GLY A 557 20.40 -125.42 1.90
N SER A 558 20.20 -126.74 1.86
CA SER A 558 20.49 -127.56 0.68
C SER A 558 19.85 -126.97 -0.60
N PRO A 559 20.57 -126.93 -1.74
CA PRO A 559 20.06 -126.32 -2.96
C PRO A 559 18.83 -127.09 -3.47
N ALA A 560 17.66 -126.47 -3.36
CA ALA A 560 16.36 -127.12 -3.55
C ALA A 560 16.06 -127.60 -4.99
N ASN A 561 16.98 -127.34 -5.94
CA ASN A 561 16.93 -127.86 -7.30
C ASN A 561 18.37 -128.22 -7.73
N TYR A 562 18.66 -129.52 -7.73
CA TYR A 562 19.86 -130.12 -8.33
C TYR A 562 19.42 -131.11 -9.41
N THR A 563 20.16 -131.19 -10.52
CA THR A 563 19.82 -132.12 -11.61
C THR A 563 21.08 -132.59 -12.32
N VAL A 564 21.19 -133.91 -12.49
CA VAL A 564 22.24 -134.59 -13.24
C VAL A 564 21.71 -134.93 -14.63
N GLY A 565 22.36 -134.40 -15.67
CA GLY A 565 22.22 -134.91 -17.03
C GLY A 565 23.31 -135.94 -17.33
N PRO A 566 23.24 -136.69 -18.44
CA PRO A 566 24.16 -137.81 -18.73
C PRO A 566 25.65 -137.43 -18.86
N GLN A 567 26.01 -136.14 -18.84
CA GLN A 567 27.39 -135.65 -18.84
C GLN A 567 27.65 -134.44 -17.92
N ASN A 568 26.61 -133.76 -17.40
CA ASN A 568 26.71 -132.45 -16.71
C ASN A 568 25.88 -132.42 -15.41
N MET A 569 26.27 -131.58 -14.44
CA MET A 569 25.50 -131.36 -13.21
C MET A 569 25.19 -129.87 -12.97
N TYR A 570 23.97 -129.56 -12.53
CA TYR A 570 23.49 -128.18 -12.35
C TYR A 570 23.00 -127.90 -10.93
N VAL A 571 23.46 -126.79 -10.34
CA VAL A 571 23.00 -126.25 -9.04
C VAL A 571 22.49 -124.82 -9.22
N ARG A 572 21.51 -124.37 -8.43
CA ARG A 572 20.90 -123.04 -8.53
C ARG A 572 20.66 -122.39 -7.16
N LEU A 573 20.77 -121.05 -7.11
CA LEU A 573 20.45 -120.22 -5.94
C LEU A 573 19.14 -119.43 -6.16
N ASN A 574 18.44 -119.08 -5.08
CA ASN A 574 17.14 -118.39 -5.14
C ASN A 574 17.29 -116.88 -5.35
N LYS A 575 16.44 -116.30 -6.21
CA LYS A 575 16.34 -114.84 -6.44
C LYS A 575 15.93 -114.13 -5.14
N GLY A 576 16.63 -113.05 -4.79
CA GLY A 576 16.33 -112.22 -3.61
C GLY A 576 16.94 -112.68 -2.29
N ALA A 577 17.86 -113.66 -2.30
CA ALA A 577 18.63 -114.01 -1.11
C ALA A 577 19.80 -113.04 -0.90
N TYR A 578 19.87 -112.44 0.29
CA TYR A 578 21.08 -111.78 0.80
C TYR A 578 21.65 -112.67 1.93
N LEU A 579 22.87 -113.16 1.74
CA LEU A 579 23.58 -113.99 2.73
C LEU A 579 24.58 -113.09 3.48
N ASP A 580 24.58 -113.20 4.81
CA ASP A 580 25.57 -112.52 5.65
C ASP A 580 26.88 -113.33 5.67
N GLY A 581 28.01 -112.66 5.47
CA GLY A 581 29.30 -113.29 5.16
C GLY A 581 30.28 -113.25 6.32
N SER A 582 30.39 -114.34 7.09
CA SER A 582 31.36 -114.48 8.18
C SER A 582 31.55 -115.96 8.59
N PRO A 583 32.61 -116.33 9.34
CA PRO A 583 33.96 -116.38 8.80
C PRO A 583 34.62 -117.78 8.98
N GLY A 584 35.48 -118.16 8.02
CA GLY A 584 36.29 -119.39 8.06
C GLY A 584 35.66 -120.55 7.28
N THR A 585 36.33 -121.16 6.29
CA THR A 585 37.68 -120.92 5.74
C THR A 585 37.63 -120.90 4.21
N GLY A 586 37.90 -119.73 3.60
CA GLY A 586 37.90 -119.53 2.13
C GLY A 586 36.79 -118.62 1.60
N GLY A 587 35.71 -118.40 2.37
CA GLY A 587 34.53 -117.65 1.93
C GLY A 587 34.71 -116.12 1.86
N GLN A 588 34.91 -115.60 0.64
CA GLN A 588 34.42 -114.26 0.24
C GLN A 588 33.33 -114.35 -0.87
N TRP A 589 32.93 -115.57 -1.22
CA TRP A 589 31.97 -115.88 -2.29
C TRP A 589 30.99 -116.95 -1.83
N PRO A 590 29.77 -117.02 -2.39
CA PRO A 590 28.82 -118.09 -2.07
C PRO A 590 29.31 -119.44 -2.62
N GLU A 591 29.64 -120.38 -1.73
CA GLU A 591 30.11 -121.72 -2.07
C GLU A 591 28.96 -122.76 -2.08
N ILE A 592 29.16 -123.85 -2.80
CA ILE A 592 28.25 -125.00 -2.90
C ILE A 592 29.06 -126.27 -2.63
N VAL A 593 28.69 -127.00 -1.58
CA VAL A 593 29.32 -128.29 -1.21
C VAL A 593 28.35 -129.43 -1.51
N VAL A 594 28.85 -130.49 -2.15
CA VAL A 594 28.13 -131.76 -2.38
C VAL A 594 28.95 -132.88 -1.75
N ASN A 595 28.31 -133.75 -0.97
CA ASN A 595 28.99 -134.69 -0.08
C ASN A 595 28.35 -136.09 -0.23
N ASP A 596 29.04 -137.02 -0.90
CA ASP A 596 28.59 -138.41 -1.08
C ASP A 596 29.53 -139.38 -0.33
N PRO A 597 29.05 -140.07 0.73
CA PRO A 597 29.86 -141.03 1.48
C PRO A 597 30.42 -142.20 0.66
N ASN A 598 29.84 -142.50 -0.51
CA ASN A 598 30.24 -143.61 -1.36
C ASN A 598 31.35 -143.23 -2.35
N TYR A 599 31.73 -141.95 -2.42
CA TYR A 599 32.84 -141.45 -3.23
C TYR A 599 34.19 -141.80 -2.58
N ILE A 600 34.46 -143.11 -2.50
CA ILE A 600 35.67 -143.72 -1.95
C ILE A 600 36.26 -144.74 -2.92
N SER A 601 37.58 -144.91 -2.92
CA SER A 601 38.31 -145.74 -3.88
C SER A 601 37.91 -147.22 -3.88
N SER A 602 37.58 -147.79 -2.71
CA SER A 602 37.13 -149.19 -2.61
C SER A 602 35.86 -149.51 -3.37
N ASN A 603 35.01 -148.51 -3.61
CA ASN A 603 33.72 -148.66 -4.28
C ASN A 603 33.85 -148.53 -5.81
N ILE A 604 35.06 -148.31 -6.32
CA ILE A 604 35.38 -148.18 -7.74
C ILE A 604 36.28 -149.36 -8.13
N VAL A 605 36.00 -150.01 -9.26
CA VAL A 605 36.80 -151.14 -9.77
C VAL A 605 38.23 -150.68 -10.09
N ALA A 606 39.22 -151.54 -9.81
CA ALA A 606 40.62 -151.25 -10.08
C ALA A 606 40.85 -150.78 -11.54
N GLY A 607 41.51 -149.63 -11.71
CA GLY A 607 41.78 -149.03 -13.02
C GLY A 607 40.66 -148.15 -13.61
N LYS A 608 39.66 -147.75 -12.81
CA LYS A 608 38.66 -146.71 -13.17
C LYS A 608 38.76 -145.50 -12.23
N SER A 609 38.20 -144.36 -12.65
CA SER A 609 38.13 -143.13 -11.85
C SER A 609 36.83 -142.36 -12.09
N VAL A 610 36.36 -141.66 -11.06
CA VAL A 610 35.25 -140.70 -11.08
C VAL A 610 35.75 -139.41 -10.41
N PHE A 611 35.45 -138.23 -10.97
CA PHE A 611 35.83 -136.89 -10.47
C PHE A 611 37.28 -136.71 -9.92
N GLY A 612 38.24 -137.55 -10.34
CA GLY A 612 39.64 -137.51 -9.92
C GLY A 612 40.05 -138.57 -8.88
N LEU A 613 39.11 -139.34 -8.31
CA LEU A 613 39.39 -140.44 -7.38
C LEU A 613 39.44 -141.79 -8.12
N GLY A 614 40.44 -142.64 -7.83
CA GLY A 614 40.68 -143.92 -8.54
C GLY A 614 40.35 -145.18 -7.72
N GLY A 615 39.99 -146.29 -8.40
CA GLY A 615 39.48 -147.54 -7.79
C GLY A 615 40.50 -148.65 -7.48
N SER A 616 40.07 -149.68 -6.71
CA SER A 616 40.98 -150.69 -6.11
C SER A 616 40.52 -152.17 -5.94
N THR A 617 39.33 -152.60 -6.37
CA THR A 617 38.75 -153.92 -5.96
C THR A 617 38.94 -155.11 -6.96
N PRO A 618 39.22 -156.38 -6.52
CA PRO A 618 39.52 -157.59 -7.35
C PRO A 618 38.49 -158.77 -7.25
N ALA A 619 38.91 -160.07 -7.34
CA ALA A 619 38.06 -161.26 -7.59
C ALA A 619 38.28 -162.58 -6.75
N SER A 620 38.69 -163.72 -7.35
CA SER A 620 38.19 -165.11 -7.08
C SER A 620 39.16 -166.18 -6.48
N ALA A 621 38.66 -167.36 -6.01
CA ALA A 621 39.43 -168.45 -5.35
C ALA A 621 38.77 -169.88 -5.32
N SER A 622 39.36 -170.89 -4.63
CA SER A 622 39.03 -172.37 -4.66
C SER A 622 39.16 -173.16 -3.29
N GLY A 623 38.77 -174.47 -3.17
CA GLY A 623 38.70 -175.25 -1.87
C GLY A 623 38.60 -176.83 -1.92
N THR A 624 38.25 -177.55 -0.80
CA THR A 624 38.47 -179.03 -0.57
C THR A 624 37.35 -179.83 0.20
N THR A 625 37.31 -181.19 0.20
CA THR A 625 36.18 -182.07 0.72
C THR A 625 36.51 -183.47 1.36
N THR A 626 35.59 -184.10 2.14
CA THR A 626 35.66 -185.49 2.74
C THR A 626 34.30 -186.24 2.91
N THR A 627 34.26 -187.56 3.27
CA THR A 627 33.05 -188.47 3.30
C THR A 627 32.84 -189.30 4.60
N VAL A 628 31.60 -189.65 5.00
CA VAL A 628 31.20 -190.48 6.19
C VAL A 628 29.94 -191.36 5.91
N ALA A 629 29.61 -192.35 6.77
CA ALA A 629 28.43 -193.23 6.67
C ALA A 629 27.68 -193.47 8.01
N ALA A 630 26.38 -193.80 7.98
CA ALA A 630 25.54 -194.11 9.16
C ALA A 630 24.35 -195.05 8.81
N THR A 631 23.76 -195.73 9.79
CA THR A 631 22.71 -196.75 9.61
C THR A 631 21.57 -196.61 10.63
N ASN A 632 20.33 -196.88 10.21
CA ASN A 632 19.15 -196.98 11.08
C ASN A 632 18.38 -198.30 10.85
N SER A 633 17.26 -198.48 11.56
CA SER A 633 16.39 -199.68 11.48
C SER A 633 15.69 -199.90 10.13
N SER A 634 16.00 -199.08 9.10
CA SER A 634 15.53 -199.24 7.72
C SER A 634 16.65 -199.31 6.69
N GLY A 635 17.91 -199.00 7.03
CA GLY A 635 19.06 -199.07 6.12
C GLY A 635 20.18 -198.05 6.36
N THR A 636 21.12 -197.98 5.41
CA THR A 636 22.40 -197.22 5.50
C THR A 636 22.45 -196.02 4.54
N TYR A 637 23.12 -194.95 4.96
CA TYR A 637 23.26 -193.68 4.24
C TYR A 637 24.65 -193.05 4.41
N TYR A 638 25.04 -192.18 3.48
CA TYR A 638 26.38 -191.57 3.36
C TYR A 638 26.31 -190.03 3.31
N TYR A 639 27.39 -189.32 3.67
CA TYR A 639 27.46 -187.86 3.51
C TYR A 639 28.86 -187.23 3.33
N PHE A 640 28.90 -186.02 2.77
CA PHE A 640 30.13 -185.24 2.51
C PHE A 640 30.27 -183.94 3.33
N ASN A 641 31.52 -183.48 3.50
CA ASN A 641 31.99 -182.22 4.13
C ASN A 641 32.79 -181.34 3.15
N VAL A 642 32.82 -180.01 3.33
CA VAL A 642 33.57 -179.03 2.50
C VAL A 642 34.26 -177.97 3.37
N THR A 643 35.47 -177.52 3.02
CA THR A 643 36.21 -176.44 3.72
C THR A 643 37.10 -175.59 2.78
N GLY A 644 37.46 -174.36 3.20
CA GLY A 644 38.60 -173.60 2.63
C GLY A 644 38.38 -172.18 2.09
N LEU A 645 37.20 -171.56 2.23
CA LEU A 645 36.88 -170.27 1.57
C LEU A 645 36.61 -169.11 2.55
N ASN A 646 36.95 -167.89 2.12
CA ASN A 646 36.68 -166.62 2.83
C ASN A 646 35.45 -165.85 2.32
N PHE A 647 34.74 -166.38 1.31
CA PHE A 647 33.43 -165.93 0.86
C PHE A 647 32.48 -167.12 0.73
N THR A 648 31.17 -166.88 0.60
CA THR A 648 30.18 -167.96 0.38
C THR A 648 29.93 -168.15 -1.11
N PRO A 649 30.37 -169.25 -1.74
CA PRO A 649 30.08 -169.51 -3.16
C PRO A 649 28.59 -169.78 -3.39
N ARG A 650 28.07 -169.33 -4.55
CA ARG A 650 26.68 -169.62 -4.97
C ARG A 650 26.57 -170.88 -5.83
N VAL A 651 27.64 -171.27 -6.54
CA VAL A 651 27.72 -172.44 -7.44
C VAL A 651 28.82 -173.38 -6.94
N LEU A 652 28.59 -174.71 -6.95
CA LEU A 652 29.51 -175.72 -6.40
C LEU A 652 29.68 -176.99 -7.30
N VAL A 653 30.80 -177.11 -8.04
CA VAL A 653 30.99 -178.14 -9.11
C VAL A 653 32.02 -179.23 -8.74
N PHE A 654 31.61 -180.46 -8.39
CA PHE A 654 32.49 -181.62 -8.04
C PHE A 654 32.30 -182.86 -8.92
N GLY A 655 33.30 -183.76 -8.93
CA GLY A 655 33.18 -185.11 -9.52
C GLY A 655 32.57 -186.15 -8.57
N CYS A 656 31.86 -187.14 -9.11
CA CYS A 656 31.23 -188.23 -8.37
C CYS A 656 31.14 -189.54 -9.20
N LEU A 657 31.05 -190.69 -8.54
CA LEU A 657 30.90 -192.02 -9.18
C LEU A 657 29.57 -192.65 -8.74
N LEU A 658 28.89 -193.39 -9.62
CA LEU A 658 27.60 -194.04 -9.36
C LEU A 658 27.59 -195.50 -9.86
N GLY A 659 27.56 -196.49 -8.96
CA GLY A 659 27.28 -197.91 -9.29
C GLY A 659 28.43 -198.77 -9.82
N THR A 660 28.23 -200.09 -9.83
CA THR A 660 29.22 -201.13 -10.18
C THR A 660 29.76 -201.14 -11.62
N ASN A 661 29.30 -200.25 -12.49
CA ASN A 661 29.75 -200.10 -13.89
C ASN A 661 30.50 -198.78 -14.17
N ASN A 662 30.98 -198.11 -13.11
CA ASN A 662 32.18 -197.26 -13.12
C ASN A 662 32.14 -196.00 -14.03
N THR A 663 30.96 -195.38 -14.17
CA THR A 663 30.77 -194.11 -14.89
C THR A 663 30.99 -192.88 -14.01
N SER A 664 32.05 -192.12 -14.28
CA SER A 664 32.28 -190.79 -13.68
C SER A 664 31.21 -189.79 -14.11
N SER A 665 30.62 -189.10 -13.14
CA SER A 665 29.59 -188.08 -13.31
C SER A 665 30.05 -186.75 -12.69
N LEU A 666 29.53 -185.62 -13.20
CA LEU A 666 29.76 -184.30 -12.61
C LEU A 666 28.56 -183.93 -11.71
N CYS A 667 28.79 -183.91 -10.40
CA CYS A 667 27.82 -183.46 -9.40
C CYS A 667 27.95 -181.95 -9.20
N VAL A 668 27.04 -181.18 -9.81
CA VAL A 668 26.91 -179.74 -9.57
C VAL A 668 25.86 -179.48 -8.51
N TYR A 669 26.30 -179.04 -7.33
CA TYR A 669 25.45 -178.34 -6.38
C TYR A 669 25.37 -176.86 -6.78
N VAL A 670 24.25 -176.21 -6.51
CA VAL A 670 24.11 -174.75 -6.53
C VAL A 670 23.33 -174.38 -5.26
N LYS A 671 23.56 -173.20 -4.68
CA LYS A 671 22.90 -172.79 -3.43
C LYS A 671 21.57 -172.08 -3.69
N SER A 672 20.47 -172.83 -3.64
CA SER A 672 19.10 -172.29 -3.49
C SER A 672 18.29 -173.16 -2.53
N GLY A 673 17.17 -172.63 -2.05
CA GLY A 673 16.38 -173.22 -0.98
C GLY A 673 15.13 -173.96 -1.46
N ILE A 674 14.77 -174.96 -0.65
CA ILE A 674 13.39 -175.29 -0.26
C ILE A 674 12.44 -175.71 -1.40
N TYR A 675 12.18 -177.02 -1.47
CA TYR A 675 10.87 -177.49 -1.01
C TYR A 675 10.96 -178.76 -0.16
N ASN A 676 9.87 -179.11 0.52
CA ASN A 676 9.86 -179.97 1.72
C ASN A 676 9.11 -181.29 1.49
N GLY A 677 9.55 -182.36 2.17
CA GLY A 677 9.05 -183.74 2.01
C GLY A 677 9.00 -184.59 3.30
N GLY A 678 9.04 -183.97 4.49
CA GLY A 678 8.51 -184.55 5.73
C GLY A 678 9.11 -185.85 6.29
N PHE A 679 10.21 -185.75 7.04
CA PHE A 679 10.47 -186.60 8.21
C PHE A 679 10.95 -185.73 9.40
N GLY A 680 10.99 -186.30 10.60
CA GLY A 680 10.95 -185.57 11.89
C GLY A 680 12.10 -184.62 12.23
N THR A 681 11.83 -183.71 13.16
CA THR A 681 12.67 -182.55 13.51
C THR A 681 13.82 -182.84 14.48
N SER A 682 15.04 -182.37 14.16
CA SER A 682 16.04 -181.86 15.12
C SER A 682 17.15 -181.06 14.41
N PRO A 683 17.96 -180.24 15.13
CA PRO A 683 18.61 -179.06 14.54
C PRO A 683 20.13 -179.17 14.30
N ALA A 684 20.63 -178.17 13.55
CA ALA A 684 22.03 -177.75 13.40
C ALA A 684 22.99 -178.66 12.58
N SER A 685 24.12 -178.06 12.19
CA SER A 685 25.30 -178.74 11.60
C SER A 685 25.15 -179.36 10.20
N PHE A 686 24.68 -178.58 9.22
CA PHE A 686 24.67 -178.96 7.80
C PHE A 686 26.00 -178.71 7.07
N ASN A 687 27.10 -179.27 7.60
CA ASN A 687 28.34 -179.49 6.85
C ASN A 687 28.33 -180.90 6.22
N THR A 688 27.14 -181.38 5.83
CA THR A 688 26.72 -182.79 5.96
C THR A 688 25.66 -183.13 4.90
N MET A 689 26.06 -183.57 3.69
CA MET A 689 25.13 -183.90 2.58
C MET A 689 24.63 -185.35 2.58
N TYR A 690 23.43 -185.65 3.09
CA TYR A 690 22.90 -187.03 3.18
C TYR A 690 22.44 -187.66 1.85
N PHE A 691 22.84 -188.92 1.61
CA PHE A 691 22.38 -189.80 0.52
C PHE A 691 21.91 -191.15 1.09
N TYR A 692 20.70 -191.60 0.74
CA TYR A 692 20.08 -192.83 1.26
C TYR A 692 20.01 -193.90 0.14
N ALA A 693 20.44 -195.14 0.42
CA ALA A 693 20.53 -196.20 -0.59
C ALA A 693 20.08 -197.56 -0.03
N ASN A 694 18.79 -197.87 -0.17
CA ASN A 694 18.23 -199.14 0.31
C ASN A 694 18.37 -200.27 -0.70
N ASN A 695 18.72 -201.45 -0.19
CA ASN A 695 19.24 -202.56 -0.97
C ASN A 695 18.58 -203.88 -0.54
N TYR A 696 17.55 -204.30 -1.27
CA TYR A 696 16.92 -205.62 -1.13
C TYR A 696 16.46 -206.15 -2.50
N GLY A 697 16.52 -207.46 -2.69
CA GLY A 697 16.10 -208.13 -3.92
C GLY A 697 14.62 -207.85 -4.25
N SER A 698 14.23 -207.53 -5.48
CA SER A 698 15.03 -207.41 -6.71
C SER A 698 14.72 -206.05 -7.34
N ASN A 699 15.37 -205.00 -6.84
CA ASN A 699 14.83 -203.64 -6.93
C ASN A 699 15.75 -202.61 -7.60
N SER A 700 15.09 -201.78 -8.40
CA SER A 700 15.22 -200.31 -8.47
C SER A 700 16.62 -199.70 -8.48
N TRP A 701 17.07 -199.32 -9.68
CA TRP A 701 17.98 -198.18 -9.84
C TRP A 701 17.16 -196.89 -9.85
N TYR A 702 17.25 -196.12 -8.76
CA TYR A 702 16.42 -194.95 -8.49
C TYR A 702 16.80 -193.72 -9.34
N SER A 703 15.79 -192.93 -9.73
CA SER A 703 16.00 -191.63 -10.37
C SER A 703 16.39 -190.56 -9.36
N VAL A 704 17.32 -189.68 -9.74
CA VAL A 704 17.47 -188.34 -9.15
C VAL A 704 17.40 -187.31 -10.27
N THR A 705 16.20 -187.12 -10.82
CA THR A 705 15.88 -185.88 -11.53
C THR A 705 15.76 -184.76 -10.48
N PRO A 706 16.44 -183.60 -10.64
CA PRO A 706 16.30 -182.52 -9.65
C PRO A 706 15.04 -181.68 -9.89
N THR A 707 13.98 -181.93 -9.11
CA THR A 707 12.89 -180.95 -8.98
C THR A 707 13.30 -179.77 -8.09
N PHE A 708 12.97 -178.57 -8.57
CA PHE A 708 13.04 -177.27 -7.89
C PHE A 708 14.43 -176.75 -7.53
N PHE A 709 14.98 -175.96 -8.46
CA PHE A 709 15.92 -174.89 -8.16
C PHE A 709 15.24 -173.53 -8.33
N ASN A 710 14.34 -173.19 -7.39
CA ASN A 710 13.52 -171.99 -7.51
C ASN A 710 14.27 -170.79 -6.94
N VAL A 711 14.73 -169.87 -7.80
CA VAL A 711 15.07 -168.51 -7.40
C VAL A 711 14.02 -167.61 -8.03
N SER A 712 13.05 -167.20 -7.22
CA SER A 712 12.13 -166.14 -7.59
C SER A 712 12.86 -164.81 -7.55
N GLU A 713 13.36 -164.36 -8.69
CA GLU A 713 13.35 -162.93 -8.99
C GLU A 713 12.71 -162.69 -10.36
N THR A 714 11.77 -161.78 -10.35
CA THR A 714 10.81 -161.46 -11.41
C THR A 714 11.47 -161.14 -12.74
N ALA A 715 11.40 -162.07 -13.70
CA ALA A 715 11.77 -161.82 -15.08
C ALA A 715 10.61 -162.13 -16.02
N SER A 716 9.99 -161.06 -16.55
CA SER A 716 9.03 -161.06 -17.67
C SER A 716 7.64 -161.69 -17.40
N PRO A 717 6.61 -161.37 -18.20
CA PRO A 717 6.63 -160.65 -19.48
C PRO A 717 5.76 -159.35 -19.44
N PRO A 718 5.18 -158.78 -20.52
CA PRO A 718 5.93 -158.04 -21.56
C PRO A 718 5.12 -156.94 -22.30
N THR A 719 5.50 -156.61 -23.56
CA THR A 719 4.63 -157.02 -24.70
C THR A 719 5.39 -158.05 -25.57
N ALA A 720 4.78 -159.23 -25.83
CA ALA A 720 5.41 -160.53 -26.23
C ALA A 720 6.29 -161.29 -25.18
N ALA A 721 5.94 -162.56 -24.90
CA ALA A 721 6.48 -163.45 -23.84
C ALA A 721 8.04 -163.53 -23.78
N ASN A 722 8.69 -163.87 -22.66
CA ASN A 722 8.38 -164.98 -21.76
C ASN A 722 8.87 -164.77 -20.31
N ILE A 723 8.03 -165.13 -19.34
CA ILE A 723 8.51 -165.70 -18.07
C ILE A 723 9.10 -167.08 -18.42
N TYR A 724 10.25 -167.45 -17.87
CA TYR A 724 10.71 -168.85 -17.88
C TYR A 724 11.08 -169.31 -16.47
N TYR A 725 10.06 -169.33 -15.61
CA TYR A 725 10.03 -170.26 -14.50
C TYR A 725 10.12 -171.70 -15.06
N GLY A 726 11.25 -172.37 -14.79
CA GLY A 726 11.37 -173.83 -14.69
C GLY A 726 11.05 -174.70 -15.92
N SER A 727 11.97 -175.62 -16.21
CA SER A 727 11.61 -176.98 -16.67
C SER A 727 12.03 -177.98 -15.60
N VAL A 728 11.30 -177.94 -14.48
CA VAL A 728 11.46 -178.84 -13.34
C VAL A 728 10.52 -180.02 -13.52
N TRP A 729 11.06 -181.22 -13.73
CA TRP A 729 10.23 -182.41 -13.95
C TRP A 729 10.87 -183.71 -13.41
N VAL A 730 10.25 -184.26 -12.37
CA VAL A 730 10.45 -185.65 -11.90
C VAL A 730 9.17 -186.42 -12.16
N GLY A 731 9.16 -187.25 -13.21
CA GLY A 731 8.19 -188.32 -13.40
C GLY A 731 6.70 -187.92 -13.47
N PRO A 732 5.76 -188.87 -13.26
CA PRO A 732 5.95 -190.28 -12.86
C PRO A 732 5.42 -191.32 -13.89
N GLY A 733 5.76 -192.60 -13.71
CA GLY A 733 5.15 -193.73 -14.44
C GLY A 733 5.77 -195.10 -14.13
N PHE A 734 4.94 -196.08 -13.73
CA PHE A 734 5.30 -197.51 -13.60
C PHE A 734 5.41 -198.16 -15.02
N LEU A 735 6.07 -199.30 -15.28
CA LEU A 735 6.16 -200.58 -14.53
C LEU A 735 7.49 -201.36 -14.77
N GLY A 736 8.08 -201.93 -13.70
CA GLY A 736 8.83 -203.21 -13.70
C GLY A 736 10.35 -203.29 -13.98
N GLY A 737 11.15 -203.87 -13.06
CA GLY A 737 12.42 -204.58 -13.39
C GLY A 737 13.77 -204.24 -12.69
N VAL A 738 14.06 -204.82 -11.49
CA VAL A 738 15.27 -205.63 -11.12
C VAL A 738 16.69 -205.30 -11.72
N PRO A 739 17.87 -205.23 -10.98
CA PRO A 739 18.26 -204.74 -9.61
C PRO A 739 19.69 -204.03 -9.45
N THR A 740 19.99 -203.34 -8.30
CA THR A 740 21.29 -203.20 -7.48
C THR A 740 22.75 -203.08 -8.08
N ALA A 741 23.86 -202.50 -7.51
CA ALA A 741 24.24 -201.59 -6.35
C ALA A 741 25.77 -201.09 -6.39
N SER A 742 26.40 -200.66 -5.24
CA SER A 742 27.86 -200.42 -4.86
C SER A 742 28.75 -199.22 -5.35
N PHE A 743 29.70 -198.70 -4.50
CA PHE A 743 30.45 -197.39 -4.59
C PHE A 743 31.84 -197.30 -3.86
N THR A 744 32.73 -196.32 -4.18
CA THR A 744 33.96 -195.87 -3.40
C THR A 744 34.30 -194.35 -3.54
N THR A 745 35.43 -193.82 -2.99
CA THR A 745 35.61 -192.41 -2.53
C THR A 745 36.73 -191.52 -3.18
N SER A 746 36.50 -190.18 -3.17
CA SER A 746 37.45 -189.02 -3.37
C SER A 746 37.58 -188.40 -4.79
N GLN A 747 37.25 -187.09 -4.94
CA GLN A 747 37.37 -186.24 -6.16
C GLN A 747 37.44 -184.71 -5.85
N PRO A 748 37.95 -183.82 -6.74
CA PRO A 748 38.12 -182.36 -6.54
C PRO A 748 36.98 -181.46 -7.10
N VAL A 749 37.09 -180.11 -6.91
CA VAL A 749 35.95 -179.15 -6.99
C VAL A 749 36.30 -177.69 -7.43
N TYR A 750 35.39 -176.96 -8.12
CA TYR A 750 35.59 -175.57 -8.65
C TYR A 750 34.36 -174.61 -8.54
N TRP A 751 34.59 -173.27 -8.43
CA TRP A 751 33.58 -172.21 -8.18
C TRP A 751 33.85 -170.84 -8.87
N GLU A 752 32.80 -169.99 -9.03
CA GLU A 752 32.86 -168.59 -9.52
C GLU A 752 31.93 -167.61 -8.75
N ALA A 753 32.09 -166.29 -8.99
CA ALA A 753 31.25 -165.22 -8.43
C ALA A 753 31.12 -163.99 -9.37
N HIS A 754 29.97 -163.32 -9.35
CA HIS A 754 29.67 -162.07 -10.07
C HIS A 754 29.15 -161.00 -9.09
N ALA A 755 29.26 -159.74 -9.49
CA ALA A 755 28.71 -158.54 -8.84
C ALA A 755 27.81 -157.77 -9.82
#